data_AF-A0A8S9WWN1-F1
#
_entry.id   AF-A0A8S9WWN1-F1
#
_cell.length_a   1.000
_cell.length_b   1.000
_cell.length_c   1.000
_cell.angle_alpha   90.00
_cell.angle_beta   90.00
_cell.angle_gamma   90.00
#
_symmetry.space_group_name_H-M   'P 1'
#
loop_
_entity.id
_entity.type
_entity.pdbx_description
1 polymer ?
#
loop_
_entity_poly.entity_id
_entity_poly.type
_entity_poly.pdbx_seq_one_letter_code
_entity_poly.pdbx_strand_id
1 'polypeptide(L)'
;MERQRKKTEKEELLKKKKEERGKKKNISTRRLPQRATRSKKKVLSSSSSESEQWEPSDDDFEIVEEHPEITRELETSTAENISPVTPIVLMDCGAVNTPAEPVLVTQSTLERSPQLAHEPIEYVEGDDLLVNSTFDLDGLDIDPQEFTALQREEGPIALVQHSEYELEANTEKTPDCKEQGRNYEKEQQISTAAHNEDERKALPKASVQDSTEHLGIEAMKETRISEEDGERDGPHELPPAHDYEVEALEDRKEETVELIKEGSFIVAKHYNKNGDAVMFGWSAASRPPHVVFILADDMGWNDVGFHGSDQIPTPNIDALAFNGLILNQHYTPALCTPSRAALLTGKYPIHTGMQHLVILESEPWGLGLQEKLLPEMLSQAGYRSHAVGKWHLGFYRKEYTPTFRGFDSHYGYWQGFHDYYNHSVRATYEPYDGYDMRRDLEVDWSAMGEYSTDLFTREAVKIVEDHDARSPLLLYLAHLAPHTGNMRDPFQAPDDVVAKFSHIRDPERRTYAAMVSKLDESVGEVVAALRRKHMLENSVIVFMSDNGAPTHGIHSNRGSNFPFRGIKNSAWEGGNRVAAAVWSPLIKKPKRVANQMMHMVDWLPTFYSLAGFNASDLNVDGVDMWRSLSEDKPSPRKEVLYNIDDVGNPYAAIRRGDWKYVSGSATGNRNNGWYGESGSDSKIGYHPEDVLMSKAGVAISAYIIKQQIQHKIRTESEANSVLDEEEAPPRLLDTEEMLRLRRQAVVECGVSNATDNTDCNPQESPCLFNLRQDPCEKVNLASFNRMILLNLEERVRRFRSTMLKARNVQSDVTADPGLWNKTWSCWQDEMEEQNLFIFRDLPGTLAAFLYTTLAFIVIVVLLVFYPKLIPTASIEPKKSKIMSVFALYGGQVVQDDKKPSS
;
A
#
# COMPACT_ATOMS: atom_id res chain seq x y z
N MET A 1 6.14 -22.08 -47.03
CA MET A 1 6.37 -22.87 -45.80
C MET A 1 5.14 -22.97 -44.91
N GLU A 2 4.49 -21.87 -44.50
CA GLU A 2 3.41 -21.93 -43.49
C GLU A 2 2.23 -22.88 -43.81
N ARG A 3 1.78 -22.97 -45.08
CA ARG A 3 0.77 -23.96 -45.51
C ARG A 3 1.21 -25.42 -45.30
N GLN A 4 2.51 -25.73 -45.28
CA GLN A 4 3.02 -27.06 -44.91
C GLN A 4 3.05 -27.25 -43.38
N ARG A 5 3.45 -26.21 -42.63
CA ARG A 5 3.41 -26.23 -41.14
C ARG A 5 2.00 -26.52 -40.63
N LYS A 6 1.00 -25.75 -41.10
CA LYS A 6 -0.42 -25.95 -40.76
C LYS A 6 -0.98 -27.32 -41.21
N LYS A 7 -0.40 -27.97 -42.23
CA LYS A 7 -0.74 -29.36 -42.60
C LYS A 7 -0.13 -30.37 -41.61
N THR A 8 1.13 -30.19 -41.24
CA THR A 8 1.86 -31.06 -40.30
C THR A 8 1.20 -31.04 -38.92
N GLU A 9 0.89 -29.84 -38.40
CA GLU A 9 0.18 -29.65 -37.13
C GLU A 9 -1.20 -30.33 -37.13
N LYS A 10 -1.93 -30.28 -38.24
CA LYS A 10 -3.23 -30.97 -38.40
C LYS A 10 -3.10 -32.49 -38.44
N GLU A 11 -2.02 -33.03 -39.02
CA GLU A 11 -1.72 -34.48 -39.05
C GLU A 11 -1.28 -35.02 -37.68
N GLU A 12 -0.50 -34.26 -36.90
CA GLU A 12 -0.16 -34.60 -35.51
C GLU A 12 -1.37 -34.58 -34.57
N LEU A 13 -2.25 -33.57 -34.71
CA LEU A 13 -3.48 -33.49 -33.91
C LEU A 13 -4.42 -34.68 -34.20
N LEU A 14 -4.43 -35.19 -35.43
CA LEU A 14 -5.15 -36.40 -35.81
C LEU A 14 -4.54 -37.68 -35.20
N LYS A 15 -3.21 -37.75 -35.05
CA LYS A 15 -2.54 -38.85 -34.32
C LYS A 15 -2.93 -38.85 -32.84
N LYS A 16 -2.78 -37.71 -32.14
CA LYS A 16 -3.13 -37.60 -30.71
C LYS A 16 -4.59 -38.01 -30.44
N LYS A 17 -5.55 -37.52 -31.23
CA LYS A 17 -6.97 -37.91 -31.10
C LYS A 17 -7.24 -39.40 -31.38
N LYS A 18 -6.41 -40.10 -32.17
CA LYS A 18 -6.50 -41.57 -32.34
C LYS A 18 -5.95 -42.32 -31.13
N GLU A 19 -4.84 -41.88 -30.55
CA GLU A 19 -4.24 -42.50 -29.36
C GLU A 19 -5.13 -42.38 -28.12
N GLU A 20 -5.76 -41.23 -27.90
CA GLU A 20 -6.73 -41.03 -26.82
C GLU A 20 -7.97 -41.93 -26.94
N ARG A 21 -8.50 -42.07 -28.17
CA ARG A 21 -9.59 -43.02 -28.46
C ARG A 21 -9.17 -44.48 -28.25
N GLY A 22 -7.90 -44.80 -28.42
CA GLY A 22 -7.32 -46.09 -28.01
C GLY A 22 -7.28 -46.25 -26.49
N LYS A 23 -6.68 -45.30 -25.77
CA LYS A 23 -6.54 -45.32 -24.31
C LYS A 23 -7.90 -45.43 -23.59
N LYS A 24 -8.92 -44.68 -24.03
CA LYS A 24 -10.27 -44.75 -23.44
C LYS A 24 -10.97 -46.10 -23.60
N LYS A 25 -10.58 -46.97 -24.55
CA LYS A 25 -11.15 -48.34 -24.65
C LYS A 25 -10.57 -49.34 -23.65
N ASN A 26 -9.34 -49.15 -23.16
CA ASN A 26 -8.67 -50.11 -22.26
C ASN A 26 -8.95 -49.91 -20.76
N ILE A 27 -9.71 -48.88 -20.37
CA ILE A 27 -10.01 -48.59 -18.96
C ILE A 27 -11.24 -49.36 -18.47
N SER A 28 -12.15 -49.78 -19.36
CA SER A 28 -13.36 -50.52 -19.01
C SER A 28 -13.15 -52.05 -18.92
N THR A 29 -12.21 -52.52 -18.08
CA THR A 29 -12.14 -53.94 -17.66
C THR A 29 -11.18 -54.22 -16.47
N ARG A 30 -11.53 -53.77 -15.24
CA ARG A 30 -10.99 -54.36 -14.01
C ARG A 30 -12.06 -54.43 -12.92
N ARG A 31 -12.34 -55.65 -12.43
CA ARG A 31 -13.26 -55.91 -11.30
C ARG A 31 -12.46 -56.03 -10.00
N LEU A 32 -13.04 -55.57 -8.89
CA LEU A 32 -12.67 -55.96 -7.52
C LEU A 32 -13.88 -56.59 -6.81
N PRO A 33 -13.69 -57.40 -5.76
CA PRO A 33 -14.68 -58.39 -5.32
C PRO A 33 -15.73 -57.89 -4.32
N GLN A 34 -16.69 -58.77 -4.04
CA GLN A 34 -17.93 -58.52 -3.31
C GLN A 34 -17.74 -58.32 -1.79
N ARG A 35 -18.64 -57.52 -1.20
CA ARG A 35 -19.22 -57.81 0.14
C ARG A 35 -20.73 -57.50 0.09
N ALA A 36 -21.53 -58.16 0.91
CA ALA A 36 -22.97 -58.31 0.66
C ALA A 36 -23.87 -58.04 1.87
N THR A 37 -25.06 -57.48 1.61
CA THR A 37 -26.21 -57.49 2.53
C THR A 37 -27.54 -57.56 1.76
N ARG A 38 -28.51 -58.22 2.40
CA ARG A 38 -29.95 -58.31 2.03
C ARG A 38 -30.67 -57.00 2.42
N SER A 39 -31.88 -56.62 1.95
CA SER A 39 -32.76 -57.09 0.85
C SER A 39 -34.08 -56.28 0.83
N LYS A 40 -34.75 -56.14 -0.34
CA LYS A 40 -36.18 -56.49 -0.59
C LYS A 40 -36.60 -56.18 -2.05
N LYS A 41 -37.78 -56.65 -2.49
CA LYS A 41 -38.23 -56.70 -3.91
C LYS A 41 -39.42 -55.77 -4.24
N LYS A 42 -39.41 -55.16 -5.44
CA LYS A 42 -40.48 -55.04 -6.48
C LYS A 42 -39.90 -54.25 -7.68
N VAL A 43 -40.03 -54.53 -9.00
CA VAL A 43 -41.05 -55.20 -9.86
C VAL A 43 -42.29 -54.30 -10.02
N LEU A 44 -42.59 -53.58 -11.13
CA LEU A 44 -42.46 -53.72 -12.61
C LEU A 44 -42.20 -52.32 -13.31
N SER A 45 -42.05 -52.09 -14.64
CA SER A 45 -41.50 -52.84 -15.82
C SER A 45 -41.44 -52.00 -17.13
N SER A 46 -40.36 -52.17 -17.94
CA SER A 46 -40.27 -52.12 -19.44
C SER A 46 -40.98 -51.09 -20.34
N SER A 47 -40.18 -50.26 -21.06
CA SER A 47 -40.17 -49.97 -22.54
C SER A 47 -39.06 -48.93 -22.83
N SER A 48 -38.18 -48.93 -23.87
CA SER A 48 -38.27 -49.17 -25.34
C SER A 48 -39.11 -48.11 -26.07
N SER A 49 -38.67 -47.49 -27.19
CA SER A 49 -37.47 -47.67 -28.04
C SER A 49 -37.21 -46.41 -28.91
N GLU A 50 -36.19 -46.47 -29.79
CA GLU A 50 -35.77 -45.48 -30.82
C GLU A 50 -35.43 -44.04 -30.35
N SER A 51 -34.35 -43.34 -30.73
CA SER A 51 -33.37 -43.37 -31.84
C SER A 51 -33.79 -42.68 -33.15
N GLU A 52 -33.36 -41.43 -33.32
CA GLU A 52 -33.09 -40.85 -34.63
C GLU A 52 -31.87 -39.90 -34.56
N GLN A 53 -31.26 -39.62 -35.71
CA GLN A 53 -29.90 -39.06 -35.82
C GLN A 53 -29.83 -38.06 -36.96
N TRP A 54 -29.33 -36.85 -36.70
CA TRP A 54 -29.02 -35.85 -37.73
C TRP A 54 -27.75 -35.08 -37.37
N GLU A 55 -26.93 -34.78 -38.38
CA GLU A 55 -25.72 -33.95 -38.28
C GLU A 55 -26.01 -32.58 -38.95
N PRO A 56 -25.53 -31.45 -38.40
CA PRO A 56 -25.64 -30.14 -39.06
C PRO A 56 -24.52 -29.95 -40.10
N SER A 57 -24.81 -29.17 -41.13
CA SER A 57 -23.83 -28.67 -42.11
C SER A 57 -23.34 -27.26 -41.71
N ASP A 58 -22.05 -26.99 -41.94
CA ASP A 58 -21.50 -25.63 -41.94
C ASP A 58 -21.99 -24.84 -43.17
N ASP A 59 -22.09 -23.50 -43.05
CA ASP A 59 -21.61 -22.52 -44.07
C ASP A 59 -21.75 -21.06 -43.57
N ASP A 60 -20.63 -20.34 -43.64
CA ASP A 60 -20.31 -18.88 -43.70
C ASP A 60 -21.15 -17.71 -43.08
N PHE A 61 -20.37 -16.75 -42.53
CA PHE A 61 -20.45 -15.27 -42.49
C PHE A 61 -21.76 -14.55 -42.95
N GLU A 62 -22.21 -13.43 -42.34
CA GLU A 62 -21.43 -12.20 -42.05
C GLU A 62 -22.02 -11.33 -40.89
N ILE A 63 -21.76 -10.01 -40.86
CA ILE A 63 -21.96 -9.07 -39.73
C ILE A 63 -23.24 -8.22 -39.88
N VAL A 64 -23.95 -7.92 -38.78
CA VAL A 64 -24.62 -6.62 -38.48
C VAL A 64 -25.14 -6.57 -37.03
N GLU A 65 -25.34 -5.37 -36.49
CA GLU A 65 -25.87 -5.06 -35.15
C GLU A 65 -27.40 -5.25 -35.04
N GLU A 66 -27.93 -5.60 -33.84
CA GLU A 66 -29.02 -4.84 -33.18
C GLU A 66 -29.38 -5.40 -31.78
N HIS A 67 -30.24 -4.67 -31.05
CA HIS A 67 -30.75 -5.01 -29.71
C HIS A 67 -31.79 -6.14 -29.73
N PRO A 68 -32.14 -6.67 -28.54
CA PRO A 68 -33.56 -6.78 -28.24
C PRO A 68 -33.95 -6.29 -26.84
N GLU A 69 -34.86 -5.32 -26.78
CA GLU A 69 -36.00 -5.43 -25.85
C GLU A 69 -36.96 -6.50 -26.41
N ILE A 70 -37.72 -7.18 -25.54
CA ILE A 70 -39.19 -7.31 -25.66
C ILE A 70 -39.79 -8.12 -24.50
N THR A 71 -41.03 -7.75 -24.16
CA THR A 71 -41.86 -8.21 -23.05
C THR A 71 -42.31 -9.67 -23.10
N ARG A 72 -42.68 -10.22 -21.92
CA ARG A 72 -43.96 -10.91 -21.64
C ARG A 72 -44.21 -10.95 -20.13
N GLU A 73 -45.25 -10.31 -19.60
CA GLU A 73 -46.68 -10.68 -19.55
C GLU A 73 -47.03 -11.64 -18.38
N LEU A 74 -48.16 -11.36 -17.69
CA LEU A 74 -48.63 -12.09 -16.50
C LEU A 74 -49.91 -12.89 -16.79
N GLU A 75 -50.02 -14.10 -16.21
CA GLU A 75 -51.28 -14.70 -15.74
C GLU A 75 -50.94 -15.45 -14.42
N THR A 76 -51.32 -15.01 -13.21
CA THR A 76 -52.65 -14.95 -12.54
C THR A 76 -53.24 -16.30 -12.09
N SER A 77 -53.23 -16.57 -10.77
CA SER A 77 -54.24 -17.44 -10.11
C SER A 77 -54.46 -17.10 -8.63
N THR A 78 -55.70 -16.74 -8.30
CA THR A 78 -56.32 -16.69 -6.95
C THR A 78 -56.80 -18.11 -6.52
N ALA A 79 -57.20 -18.44 -5.28
CA ALA A 79 -57.02 -17.89 -3.92
C ALA A 79 -57.54 -18.94 -2.87
N GLU A 80 -57.75 -18.52 -1.62
CA GLU A 80 -58.57 -19.13 -0.55
C GLU A 80 -58.02 -20.25 0.38
N ASN A 81 -57.90 -19.88 1.67
CA ASN A 81 -58.40 -20.55 2.90
C ASN A 81 -58.36 -22.08 3.09
N ILE A 82 -57.82 -22.50 4.26
CA ILE A 82 -58.58 -23.15 5.38
C ILE A 82 -57.64 -23.43 6.57
N SER A 83 -58.12 -23.25 7.80
CA SER A 83 -57.50 -23.76 9.04
C SER A 83 -58.40 -24.81 9.71
N PRO A 84 -57.84 -25.81 10.42
CA PRO A 84 -58.35 -26.03 11.78
C PRO A 84 -57.32 -26.50 12.83
N VAL A 85 -57.31 -25.78 13.96
CA VAL A 85 -57.46 -26.25 15.36
C VAL A 85 -56.57 -27.40 15.91
N THR A 86 -55.92 -27.07 17.04
CA THR A 86 -55.13 -27.87 18.00
C THR A 86 -55.91 -29.01 18.71
N PRO A 87 -55.27 -29.98 19.42
CA PRO A 87 -55.00 -29.78 20.86
C PRO A 87 -53.83 -30.57 21.54
N ILE A 88 -53.17 -29.93 22.54
CA ILE A 88 -52.88 -30.42 23.94
C ILE A 88 -52.09 -31.76 24.10
N VAL A 89 -51.03 -31.92 24.92
CA VAL A 89 -50.92 -31.81 26.41
C VAL A 89 -49.53 -31.34 26.88
N LEU A 90 -49.49 -30.56 27.96
CA LEU A 90 -48.37 -30.43 28.92
C LEU A 90 -48.94 -30.47 30.35
N MET A 91 -48.12 -30.77 31.37
CA MET A 91 -48.51 -30.86 32.78
C MET A 91 -47.60 -30.04 33.70
N ASP A 92 -48.21 -29.09 34.43
CA ASP A 92 -48.24 -28.97 35.91
C ASP A 92 -46.96 -29.15 36.79
N CYS A 93 -46.74 -28.36 37.86
CA CYS A 93 -47.47 -27.19 38.39
C CYS A 93 -46.68 -26.39 39.47
N GLY A 94 -47.06 -25.12 39.69
CA GLY A 94 -46.74 -24.28 40.89
C GLY A 94 -45.41 -23.49 40.86
N ALA A 95 -45.24 -22.33 41.51
CA ALA A 95 -46.11 -21.49 42.36
C ALA A 95 -45.37 -20.12 42.66
N VAL A 96 -45.91 -18.97 43.12
CA VAL A 96 -47.27 -18.39 43.34
C VAL A 96 -47.14 -16.87 43.66
N ASN A 97 -48.26 -16.10 43.64
CA ASN A 97 -48.49 -14.73 44.18
C ASN A 97 -48.17 -13.46 43.35
N THR A 98 -48.91 -12.39 43.70
CA THR A 98 -49.30 -11.16 42.96
C THR A 98 -49.12 -9.91 43.87
N PRO A 99 -49.42 -8.62 43.50
CA PRO A 99 -50.23 -8.03 42.40
C PRO A 99 -49.42 -6.96 41.56
N ALA A 100 -49.95 -6.01 40.77
CA ALA A 100 -51.30 -5.43 40.61
C ALA A 100 -51.61 -4.91 39.18
N GLU A 101 -52.43 -3.87 39.04
CA GLU A 101 -53.15 -3.45 37.82
C GLU A 101 -52.73 -2.07 37.26
N PRO A 102 -53.02 -1.81 35.97
CA PRO A 102 -53.75 -0.59 35.60
C PRO A 102 -54.93 -0.86 34.63
N VAL A 103 -55.94 0.02 34.59
CA VAL A 103 -57.21 -0.19 33.84
C VAL A 103 -57.75 1.07 33.13
N LEU A 104 -57.75 1.04 31.79
CA LEU A 104 -58.64 1.74 30.81
C LEU A 104 -58.69 3.31 30.84
N VAL A 105 -59.17 4.05 29.81
CA VAL A 105 -60.44 3.98 29.04
C VAL A 105 -60.31 4.30 27.53
N THR A 106 -61.28 3.72 26.80
CA THR A 106 -61.52 3.50 25.36
C THR A 106 -61.56 4.66 24.34
N GLN A 107 -61.12 4.33 23.12
CA GLN A 107 -61.78 4.50 21.78
C GLN A 107 -62.62 5.76 21.43
N SER A 108 -62.40 6.27 20.20
CA SER A 108 -63.45 6.23 19.15
C SER A 108 -62.83 6.33 17.73
N THR A 109 -63.58 5.90 16.71
CA THR A 109 -63.20 5.83 15.28
C THR A 109 -64.04 6.79 14.43
N LEU A 110 -63.53 7.27 13.29
CA LEU A 110 -64.34 7.50 12.07
C LEU A 110 -63.48 7.74 10.79
N GLU A 111 -64.15 7.84 9.65
CA GLU A 111 -63.60 7.64 8.28
C GLU A 111 -63.24 8.92 7.49
N ARG A 112 -62.66 8.69 6.29
CA ARG A 112 -62.73 9.46 5.01
C ARG A 112 -61.59 10.43 4.64
N SER A 113 -61.08 10.18 3.44
CA SER A 113 -60.44 11.11 2.50
C SER A 113 -61.51 11.64 1.49
N PRO A 114 -61.21 12.49 0.48
CA PRO A 114 -59.94 13.15 0.14
C PRO A 114 -60.06 14.64 -0.26
N GLN A 115 -58.93 15.19 -0.78
CA GLN A 115 -58.83 16.21 -1.86
C GLN A 115 -58.92 17.74 -1.60
N LEU A 116 -57.97 18.41 -2.28
CA LEU A 116 -58.04 19.71 -3.00
C LEU A 116 -57.77 21.07 -2.29
N ALA A 117 -56.65 21.66 -2.73
CA ALA A 117 -56.50 23.01 -3.29
C ALA A 117 -56.19 24.25 -2.41
N HIS A 118 -54.94 24.74 -2.58
CA HIS A 118 -54.50 26.12 -2.82
C HIS A 118 -54.90 27.31 -1.90
N GLU A 119 -53.84 27.94 -1.36
CA GLU A 119 -53.63 29.41 -1.30
C GLU A 119 -54.46 30.24 -0.26
N PRO A 120 -54.17 31.55 -0.06
CA PRO A 120 -52.91 32.01 0.56
C PRO A 120 -53.11 33.13 1.61
N ILE A 121 -52.42 33.14 2.76
CA ILE A 121 -52.54 34.25 3.74
C ILE A 121 -51.19 34.76 4.27
N GLU A 122 -51.19 36.09 4.42
CA GLU A 122 -50.15 37.09 4.69
C GLU A 122 -49.44 37.01 6.06
N TYR A 123 -48.36 37.80 6.18
CA TYR A 123 -47.64 38.12 7.42
C TYR A 123 -48.44 39.05 8.35
N VAL A 124 -48.43 38.77 9.68
CA VAL A 124 -48.52 39.76 10.76
C VAL A 124 -47.63 39.31 11.94
N GLU A 125 -47.02 40.25 12.66
CA GLU A 125 -46.10 40.04 13.80
C GLU A 125 -46.84 39.79 15.14
N GLY A 126 -46.18 39.23 16.17
CA GLY A 126 -46.77 39.13 17.52
C GLY A 126 -46.17 38.15 18.54
N ASP A 127 -44.90 38.35 18.91
CA ASP A 127 -44.23 38.10 20.21
C ASP A 127 -44.38 36.81 21.08
N ASP A 128 -43.26 36.55 21.79
CA ASP A 128 -43.08 35.88 23.09
C ASP A 128 -43.07 34.34 23.30
N LEU A 129 -41.82 33.84 23.34
CA LEU A 129 -41.16 33.14 24.48
C LEU A 129 -41.07 31.59 24.57
N LEU A 130 -39.79 31.15 24.57
CA LEU A 130 -39.18 30.01 25.28
C LEU A 130 -39.48 28.56 24.85
N VAL A 131 -38.45 27.89 24.29
CA VAL A 131 -37.62 26.86 24.98
C VAL A 131 -36.19 26.91 24.40
N ASN A 132 -35.17 26.59 25.20
CA ASN A 132 -33.75 26.56 24.79
C ASN A 132 -33.40 25.41 23.83
N SER A 133 -32.62 25.72 22.79
CA SER A 133 -31.57 24.82 22.26
C SER A 133 -30.41 25.65 21.69
N THR A 134 -29.29 25.71 22.41
CA THR A 134 -28.07 26.38 21.94
C THR A 134 -27.45 25.61 20.77
N PHE A 135 -27.41 26.22 19.59
CA PHE A 135 -26.60 25.71 18.48
C PHE A 135 -25.14 26.11 18.66
N ASP A 136 -24.25 25.14 18.51
CA ASP A 136 -22.80 25.31 18.47
C ASP A 136 -22.36 25.54 17.02
N LEU A 137 -21.58 26.59 16.78
CA LEU A 137 -21.18 27.05 15.43
C LEU A 137 -19.66 27.27 15.29
N ASP A 138 -18.85 26.74 16.22
CA ASP A 138 -17.40 26.75 16.12
C ASP A 138 -16.93 25.74 15.04
N GLY A 139 -16.74 26.24 13.81
CA GLY A 139 -16.26 25.41 12.69
C GLY A 139 -16.21 26.08 11.31
N LEU A 140 -16.65 27.33 11.18
CA LEU A 140 -16.60 28.11 9.93
C LEU A 140 -15.67 29.31 10.07
N ASP A 141 -14.36 29.09 9.88
CA ASP A 141 -13.43 30.17 9.54
C ASP A 141 -13.85 30.74 8.17
N ILE A 142 -14.45 31.92 8.19
CA ILE A 142 -14.76 32.74 7.02
C ILE A 142 -13.68 33.81 6.94
N ASP A 143 -12.68 33.57 6.10
CA ASP A 143 -11.62 34.53 5.77
C ASP A 143 -12.23 35.83 5.20
N PRO A 144 -12.14 36.98 5.90
CA PRO A 144 -12.87 38.19 5.53
C PRO A 144 -11.93 39.24 4.91
N GLN A 145 -11.29 38.92 3.79
CA GLN A 145 -10.56 39.90 2.98
C GLN A 145 -10.54 39.59 1.47
N GLU A 146 -10.13 40.60 0.69
CA GLU A 146 -9.91 40.58 -0.76
C GLU A 146 -11.12 40.33 -1.68
N PHE A 147 -11.98 41.35 -1.83
CA PHE A 147 -12.67 41.60 -3.09
C PHE A 147 -12.89 43.11 -3.36
N THR A 148 -11.91 43.78 -3.97
CA THR A 148 -12.04 44.96 -4.87
C THR A 148 -10.68 45.22 -5.52
N ALA A 149 -10.66 45.65 -6.79
CA ALA A 149 -9.43 45.74 -7.60
C ALA A 149 -8.98 47.18 -7.90
N LEU A 150 -7.68 47.32 -8.21
CA LEU A 150 -7.06 48.41 -9.00
C LEU A 150 -7.22 49.87 -8.53
N GLN A 151 -6.24 50.40 -7.79
CA GLN A 151 -5.35 51.47 -8.29
C GLN A 151 -4.22 51.92 -7.31
N ARG A 152 -3.03 52.15 -7.90
CA ARG A 152 -1.96 53.13 -7.57
C ARG A 152 -1.29 53.21 -6.17
N GLU A 153 0.05 53.07 -6.23
CA GLU A 153 1.09 54.02 -5.78
C GLU A 153 1.02 54.61 -4.33
N GLU A 154 1.88 54.14 -3.42
CA GLU A 154 3.09 54.87 -2.90
C GLU A 154 3.63 54.30 -1.55
N GLY A 155 4.95 54.45 -1.33
CA GLY A 155 5.57 54.91 -0.07
C GLY A 155 5.50 54.06 1.22
N PRO A 156 6.65 53.55 1.75
CA PRO A 156 6.71 52.88 3.06
C PRO A 156 7.03 53.85 4.23
N ILE A 157 6.42 53.61 5.41
CA ILE A 157 6.83 54.16 6.71
C ILE A 157 6.80 53.01 7.75
N ALA A 158 7.68 53.06 8.75
CA ALA A 158 8.01 51.92 9.63
C ALA A 158 7.78 52.19 11.13
N LEU A 159 7.73 51.09 11.91
CA LEU A 159 7.78 51.03 13.39
C LEU A 159 6.53 51.64 14.07
N VAL A 160 6.13 51.25 15.29
CA VAL A 160 6.89 51.10 16.55
C VAL A 160 6.26 50.03 17.47
N GLN A 161 7.08 49.43 18.35
CA GLN A 161 6.63 48.52 19.42
C GLN A 161 5.86 49.26 20.52
N HIS A 162 4.97 48.59 21.27
CA HIS A 162 4.77 48.95 22.67
C HIS A 162 4.49 47.71 23.55
N SER A 163 4.91 47.82 24.81
CA SER A 163 4.81 46.80 25.85
C SER A 163 4.50 47.46 27.19
N GLU A 164 3.53 46.93 27.92
CA GLU A 164 3.32 47.03 29.38
C GLU A 164 2.25 45.97 29.72
N TYR A 165 2.28 45.12 30.76
CA TYR A 165 2.66 45.19 32.19
C TYR A 165 1.62 45.83 33.13
N GLU A 166 1.61 45.33 34.39
CA GLU A 166 0.78 45.71 35.55
C GLU A 166 -0.70 45.25 35.57
N LEU A 167 -1.32 44.90 36.73
CA LEU A 167 -0.78 44.25 37.95
C LEU A 167 -1.93 43.55 38.74
N GLU A 168 -1.63 43.03 39.93
CA GLU A 168 -2.43 42.16 40.83
C GLU A 168 -3.69 42.80 41.48
N ALA A 169 -4.66 41.95 41.87
CA ALA A 169 -5.34 42.06 43.18
C ALA A 169 -6.06 40.73 43.58
N ASN A 170 -5.98 40.36 44.87
CA ASN A 170 -6.61 39.16 45.46
C ASN A 170 -8.04 39.39 45.98
N THR A 171 -8.81 38.31 46.17
CA THR A 171 -9.58 38.12 47.43
C THR A 171 -9.92 36.65 47.71
N GLU A 172 -10.00 36.29 48.99
CA GLU A 172 -10.06 34.91 49.50
C GLU A 172 -11.50 34.37 49.70
N LYS A 173 -11.65 33.04 49.82
CA LYS A 173 -12.23 32.41 51.04
C LYS A 173 -12.14 30.89 51.07
N THR A 174 -11.74 30.36 52.23
CA THR A 174 -11.89 28.96 52.66
C THR A 174 -13.24 28.76 53.38
N PRO A 175 -13.61 27.50 53.68
CA PRO A 175 -13.61 27.09 55.09
C PRO A 175 -12.96 25.72 55.37
N ASP A 176 -12.88 25.33 56.65
CA ASP A 176 -12.13 24.20 57.21
C ASP A 176 -12.97 23.41 58.24
N CYS A 177 -12.74 22.09 58.40
CA CYS A 177 -12.57 21.40 59.71
C CYS A 177 -12.58 19.84 59.69
N LYS A 178 -11.46 19.26 60.17
CA LYS A 178 -11.33 18.21 61.23
C LYS A 178 -11.80 16.75 61.07
N GLU A 179 -10.77 15.89 61.09
CA GLU A 179 -10.52 14.75 62.01
C GLU A 179 -11.68 13.97 62.70
N GLN A 180 -11.62 12.63 62.57
CA GLN A 180 -11.45 11.73 63.73
C GLN A 180 -10.93 10.34 63.29
N GLY A 181 -10.05 9.72 64.08
CA GLY A 181 -9.47 8.40 63.79
C GLY A 181 -9.72 7.35 64.88
N ARG A 182 -9.35 6.09 64.61
CA ARG A 182 -9.26 5.03 65.65
C ARG A 182 -8.36 3.87 65.23
N ASN A 183 -7.48 3.42 66.14
CA ASN A 183 -6.58 2.27 65.95
C ASN A 183 -7.32 0.94 66.15
N TYR A 184 -6.73 -0.15 65.65
CA TYR A 184 -6.60 -1.40 66.42
C TYR A 184 -5.39 -2.22 65.94
N GLU A 185 -4.51 -2.60 66.87
CA GLU A 185 -3.43 -3.57 66.67
C GLU A 185 -3.91 -4.98 67.03
N LYS A 186 -3.29 -6.02 66.42
CA LYS A 186 -2.81 -7.18 67.19
C LYS A 186 -1.85 -8.08 66.42
N GLU A 187 -0.88 -8.61 67.15
CA GLU A 187 0.14 -9.56 66.69
C GLU A 187 -0.30 -11.04 66.80
N GLN A 188 0.67 -11.93 66.54
CA GLN A 188 0.75 -13.37 66.85
C GLN A 188 0.25 -14.36 65.78
N GLN A 189 0.92 -15.50 65.56
CA GLN A 189 2.34 -15.91 65.69
C GLN A 189 2.47 -17.35 65.12
N ILE A 190 3.66 -17.73 64.64
CA ILE A 190 4.22 -19.10 64.62
C ILE A 190 3.35 -20.25 64.07
N SER A 191 3.78 -20.84 62.96
CA SER A 191 3.90 -22.31 62.85
C SER A 191 4.94 -22.71 61.81
N THR A 192 5.99 -23.41 62.23
CA THR A 192 6.95 -24.09 61.34
C THR A 192 6.73 -25.59 61.45
N ALA A 193 6.60 -26.27 60.31
CA ALA A 193 6.65 -27.72 60.24
C ALA A 193 7.18 -28.15 58.87
N ALA A 194 8.29 -28.87 58.87
CA ALA A 194 8.76 -29.63 57.72
C ALA A 194 8.44 -31.12 57.93
N HIS A 195 8.26 -31.87 56.84
CA HIS A 195 8.44 -33.33 56.82
C HIS A 195 9.01 -33.76 55.46
N ASN A 196 9.86 -34.79 55.49
CA ASN A 196 10.49 -35.43 54.34
C ASN A 196 9.93 -36.86 54.18
N GLU A 197 10.50 -37.60 53.22
CA GLU A 197 10.46 -39.06 53.06
C GLU A 197 9.19 -39.68 52.45
N ASP A 198 9.24 -40.78 51.69
CA ASP A 198 10.25 -41.33 50.75
C ASP A 198 9.54 -42.44 49.93
N GLU A 199 10.29 -43.19 49.11
CA GLU A 199 9.95 -44.44 48.42
C GLU A 199 8.99 -44.37 47.20
N ARG A 200 8.99 -45.33 46.26
CA ARG A 200 10.07 -46.01 45.47
C ARG A 200 9.44 -47.09 44.57
N LYS A 201 10.15 -47.50 43.50
CA LYS A 201 9.86 -48.66 42.60
C LYS A 201 8.67 -48.46 41.63
N ALA A 202 8.68 -48.98 40.39
CA ALA A 202 9.76 -49.57 39.59
C ALA A 202 9.45 -49.56 38.07
N LEU A 203 10.52 -49.64 37.25
CA LEU A 203 10.49 -49.92 35.80
C LEU A 203 10.44 -51.44 35.51
N PRO A 204 10.00 -51.84 34.30
CA PRO A 204 10.97 -52.40 33.34
C PRO A 204 10.80 -51.81 31.91
N LYS A 205 11.88 -51.34 31.25
CA LYS A 205 12.75 -52.06 30.26
C LYS A 205 12.08 -52.32 28.89
N ALA A 206 12.76 -52.23 27.74
CA ALA A 206 14.21 -52.33 27.48
C ALA A 206 14.73 -51.54 26.24
N SER A 207 16.06 -51.29 26.22
CA SER A 207 17.06 -51.31 25.10
C SER A 207 16.64 -50.98 23.66
N VAL A 208 17.31 -50.14 22.85
CA VAL A 208 18.67 -49.52 22.85
C VAL A 208 19.89 -50.47 22.75
N GLN A 209 20.54 -50.45 21.59
CA GLN A 209 21.98 -50.61 21.21
C GLN A 209 22.05 -50.32 19.68
N ASP A 210 23.09 -49.82 19.00
CA ASP A 210 24.51 -49.49 19.25
C ASP A 210 24.92 -48.33 18.28
N SER A 211 26.10 -47.66 18.30
CA SER A 211 27.12 -47.30 19.31
C SER A 211 28.25 -46.46 18.65
N THR A 212 29.01 -45.65 19.44
CA THR A 212 30.47 -45.28 19.29
C THR A 212 31.00 -44.59 18.00
N GLU A 213 32.03 -43.71 17.95
CA GLU A 213 33.03 -43.11 18.89
C GLU A 213 33.62 -41.81 18.23
N HIS A 214 33.92 -40.67 18.90
CA HIS A 214 35.20 -40.22 19.55
C HIS A 214 36.44 -40.11 18.59
N LEU A 215 37.35 -39.10 18.58
CA LEU A 215 37.64 -37.79 19.27
C LEU A 215 38.21 -36.78 18.21
N GLY A 216 38.61 -35.50 18.41
CA GLY A 216 38.55 -34.53 19.54
C GLY A 216 39.91 -33.90 19.96
N ILE A 217 39.96 -32.55 20.20
CA ILE A 217 40.98 -31.77 20.99
C ILE A 217 42.36 -31.52 20.27
N GLU A 218 43.13 -30.39 20.31
CA GLU A 218 43.14 -29.05 21.00
C GLU A 218 43.90 -27.92 20.21
N ALA A 219 43.92 -26.68 20.77
CA ALA A 219 44.99 -25.64 20.85
C ALA A 219 45.59 -24.82 19.65
N MET A 220 45.42 -23.48 19.77
CA MET A 220 46.33 -22.32 19.55
C MET A 220 47.53 -22.26 18.54
N LYS A 221 47.59 -21.08 17.88
CA LYS A 221 48.75 -20.18 17.62
C LYS A 221 49.66 -20.31 16.37
N GLU A 222 50.33 -19.17 16.14
CA GLU A 222 51.31 -18.73 15.11
C GLU A 222 52.35 -19.82 14.72
N THR A 223 52.96 -19.85 13.52
CA THR A 223 53.84 -18.79 12.94
C THR A 223 54.09 -18.98 11.41
N ARG A 224 54.97 -18.14 10.82
CA ARG A 224 55.35 -17.95 9.40
C ARG A 224 56.63 -18.74 9.01
N ILE A 225 57.08 -18.64 7.73
CA ILE A 225 58.35 -19.14 7.12
C ILE A 225 58.26 -20.65 6.73
N SER A 226 58.51 -21.18 5.51
CA SER A 226 59.20 -20.83 4.22
C SER A 226 60.54 -21.56 3.98
N GLU A 227 61.09 -21.44 2.75
CA GLU A 227 62.32 -22.07 2.18
C GLU A 227 62.19 -23.53 1.66
N GLU A 228 62.97 -23.99 0.64
CA GLU A 228 63.37 -23.35 -0.65
C GLU A 228 64.01 -24.40 -1.62
N ASP A 229 64.08 -24.07 -2.92
CA ASP A 229 65.01 -24.59 -3.96
C ASP A 229 64.55 -24.06 -5.35
N GLY A 230 65.31 -23.30 -6.16
CA GLY A 230 66.57 -22.58 -5.95
C GLY A 230 67.10 -21.94 -7.26
N GLU A 231 67.72 -20.74 -7.18
CA GLU A 231 68.55 -20.06 -8.22
C GLU A 231 67.86 -19.62 -9.56
N ARG A 232 68.28 -18.57 -10.32
CA ARG A 232 69.46 -17.66 -10.25
C ARG A 232 69.20 -16.31 -10.99
N ASP A 233 69.68 -15.20 -10.42
CA ASP A 233 70.08 -13.87 -10.96
C ASP A 233 69.23 -13.02 -11.98
N GLY A 234 69.15 -11.69 -11.74
CA GLY A 234 68.57 -10.65 -12.62
C GLY A 234 69.64 -9.71 -13.23
N PRO A 235 69.48 -8.35 -13.32
CA PRO A 235 68.32 -7.47 -13.05
C PRO A 235 68.10 -6.33 -14.11
N HIS A 236 67.36 -5.25 -13.74
CA HIS A 236 67.23 -3.88 -14.33
C HIS A 236 65.91 -3.43 -15.04
N GLU A 237 65.19 -2.55 -14.32
CA GLU A 237 64.66 -1.21 -14.68
C GLU A 237 63.72 -0.94 -15.89
N LEU A 238 62.66 -0.16 -15.59
CA LEU A 238 61.68 0.41 -16.54
C LEU A 238 61.95 1.92 -16.79
N PRO A 239 62.11 2.36 -18.06
CA PRO A 239 62.09 3.77 -18.49
C PRO A 239 60.66 4.26 -18.88
N PRO A 240 60.41 5.55 -19.15
CA PRO A 240 59.27 6.24 -18.54
C PRO A 240 58.06 6.55 -19.46
N ALA A 241 57.05 7.17 -18.85
CA ALA A 241 55.85 7.69 -19.52
C ALA A 241 56.14 8.84 -20.51
N HIS A 242 55.19 9.06 -21.41
CA HIS A 242 55.07 10.25 -22.24
C HIS A 242 53.62 10.73 -22.27
N ASP A 243 53.45 12.05 -22.30
CA ASP A 243 52.19 12.76 -22.10
C ASP A 243 51.27 12.74 -23.33
N TYR A 244 49.96 12.75 -23.09
CA TYR A 244 49.00 13.43 -23.97
C TYR A 244 47.96 14.16 -23.10
N GLU A 245 47.63 15.38 -23.52
CA GLU A 245 46.80 16.31 -22.76
C GLU A 245 45.31 15.91 -22.80
N VAL A 246 44.59 16.23 -21.71
CA VAL A 246 43.12 16.17 -21.66
C VAL A 246 42.64 17.56 -21.24
N GLU A 247 41.89 18.23 -22.10
CA GLU A 247 41.29 19.53 -21.79
C GLU A 247 40.21 19.40 -20.69
N ALA A 248 39.98 20.49 -19.96
CA ALA A 248 39.27 20.44 -18.69
C ALA A 248 37.80 20.04 -18.79
N LEU A 249 37.39 19.11 -17.91
CA LEU A 249 36.02 18.99 -17.42
C LEU A 249 36.02 19.46 -15.96
N GLU A 250 35.07 20.33 -15.61
CA GLU A 250 35.06 21.04 -14.31
C GLU A 250 34.72 20.12 -13.12
N ASP A 251 35.21 20.48 -11.94
CA ASP A 251 35.13 19.68 -10.71
C ASP A 251 33.70 19.29 -10.31
N ARG A 252 33.34 18.02 -10.50
CA ARG A 252 32.30 17.39 -9.67
C ARG A 252 32.90 17.05 -8.31
N LYS A 253 32.80 18.00 -7.37
CA LYS A 253 33.05 17.75 -5.95
C LYS A 253 32.09 16.66 -5.46
N GLU A 254 32.63 15.59 -4.90
CA GLU A 254 31.84 14.52 -4.27
C GLU A 254 31.20 15.01 -2.97
N GLU A 255 29.95 14.61 -2.71
CA GLU A 255 29.24 14.96 -1.47
C GLU A 255 29.72 14.04 -0.32
N THR A 256 30.77 14.47 0.39
CA THR A 256 31.34 13.73 1.52
C THR A 256 30.65 14.05 2.85
N VAL A 257 30.14 13.02 3.55
CA VAL A 257 29.59 13.15 4.90
C VAL A 257 30.62 12.67 5.94
N GLU A 258 31.08 13.58 6.80
CA GLU A 258 32.01 13.25 7.90
C GLU A 258 31.24 13.09 9.21
N LEU A 259 31.35 11.93 9.86
CA LEU A 259 30.75 11.66 11.17
C LEU A 259 31.78 11.86 12.29
N ILE A 260 31.66 12.96 13.02
CA ILE A 260 32.55 13.29 14.16
C ILE A 260 31.81 13.04 15.48
N LYS A 261 32.51 12.42 16.45
CA LYS A 261 32.02 12.26 17.82
C LYS A 261 32.62 13.32 18.74
N GLU A 262 31.85 14.35 19.05
CA GLU A 262 32.22 15.38 20.03
C GLU A 262 31.49 15.13 21.36
N GLY A 263 32.19 14.50 22.31
CA GLY A 263 31.65 14.17 23.62
C GLY A 263 30.45 13.22 23.56
N SER A 264 29.28 13.73 23.96
CA SER A 264 27.98 13.05 23.95
C SER A 264 27.16 13.25 22.68
N PHE A 265 27.69 13.99 21.69
CA PHE A 265 27.02 14.26 20.42
C PHE A 265 27.64 13.47 19.28
N ILE A 266 26.80 13.09 18.30
CA ILE A 266 27.25 12.64 16.98
C ILE A 266 26.94 13.80 16.02
N VAL A 267 27.98 14.37 15.43
CA VAL A 267 27.87 15.44 14.46
C VAL A 267 28.05 14.85 13.07
N ALA A 268 27.00 14.93 12.26
CA ALA A 268 27.15 14.79 10.81
C ALA A 268 27.49 16.15 10.23
N LYS A 269 28.66 16.27 9.60
CA LYS A 269 28.96 17.39 8.70
C LYS A 269 28.45 17.04 7.31
N HIS A 270 27.51 17.82 6.82
CA HIS A 270 27.15 17.84 5.40
C HIS A 270 27.67 19.15 4.79
N TYR A 271 28.45 19.05 3.72
CA TYR A 271 28.94 20.20 2.97
C TYR A 271 28.03 20.45 1.77
N ASN A 272 27.38 21.61 1.72
CA ASN A 272 26.54 21.96 0.57
C ASN A 272 27.41 22.28 -0.67
N LYS A 273 26.76 22.51 -1.83
CA LYS A 273 27.45 22.78 -3.10
C LYS A 273 28.25 24.09 -3.14
N ASN A 274 28.05 24.99 -2.18
CA ASN A 274 28.84 26.21 -1.99
C ASN A 274 30.06 25.99 -1.08
N GLY A 275 30.10 24.90 -0.32
CA GLY A 275 31.10 24.59 0.69
C GLY A 275 30.70 24.96 2.13
N ASP A 276 29.46 25.39 2.37
CA ASP A 276 28.97 25.67 3.72
C ASP A 276 28.75 24.36 4.49
N ALA A 277 29.30 24.28 5.71
CA ALA A 277 29.14 23.12 6.59
C ALA A 277 27.83 23.22 7.39
N VAL A 278 26.85 22.39 7.06
CA VAL A 278 25.63 22.21 7.85
C VAL A 278 25.92 21.21 8.97
N MET A 279 25.84 21.67 10.21
CA MET A 279 26.23 20.93 11.42
C MET A 279 25.02 20.30 12.09
N PHE A 280 24.74 19.02 11.79
CA PHE A 280 23.67 18.27 12.44
C PHE A 280 24.19 17.58 13.71
N GLY A 281 24.14 18.31 14.83
CA GLY A 281 24.55 17.83 16.15
C GLY A 281 23.44 17.06 16.87
N TRP A 282 23.41 15.74 16.70
CA TRP A 282 22.46 14.88 17.39
C TRP A 282 22.90 14.59 18.83
N SER A 283 22.03 14.90 19.79
CA SER A 283 22.19 14.41 21.16
C SER A 283 22.10 12.88 21.17
N ALA A 284 22.88 12.22 22.03
CA ALA A 284 22.74 10.77 22.26
C ALA A 284 21.31 10.35 22.69
N ALA A 285 20.49 11.30 23.16
CA ALA A 285 19.10 11.08 23.56
C ALA A 285 18.04 11.35 22.47
N SER A 286 18.41 11.74 21.24
CA SER A 286 17.44 12.29 20.27
C SER A 286 17.61 11.83 18.81
N ARG A 287 18.18 10.65 18.54
CA ARG A 287 18.35 10.14 17.15
C ARG A 287 17.00 9.94 16.44
N PRO A 288 16.93 10.12 15.11
CA PRO A 288 15.74 9.76 14.33
C PRO A 288 15.29 8.32 14.60
N PRO A 289 13.96 8.05 14.62
CA PRO A 289 13.46 6.70 14.79
C PRO A 289 13.69 5.84 13.55
N HIS A 290 13.76 4.53 13.75
CA HIS A 290 13.59 3.59 12.65
C HIS A 290 12.14 3.63 12.17
N VAL A 291 11.90 3.89 10.88
CA VAL A 291 10.59 3.85 10.25
C VAL A 291 10.41 2.50 9.57
N VAL A 292 9.39 1.75 9.98
CA VAL A 292 9.04 0.47 9.37
C VAL A 292 7.61 0.55 8.87
N PHE A 293 7.46 0.52 7.54
CA PHE A 293 6.20 0.74 6.86
C PHE A 293 5.76 -0.56 6.18
N ILE A 294 4.77 -1.22 6.76
CA ILE A 294 4.23 -2.49 6.29
C ILE A 294 2.94 -2.18 5.51
N LEU A 295 3.00 -2.34 4.20
CA LEU A 295 1.92 -2.04 3.27
C LEU A 295 1.33 -3.34 2.73
N ALA A 296 0.05 -3.56 3.04
CA ALA A 296 -0.78 -4.58 2.41
C ALA A 296 -1.30 -4.09 1.04
N ASP A 297 -1.69 -5.02 0.19
CA ASP A 297 -2.17 -4.78 -1.17
C ASP A 297 -3.58 -5.37 -1.29
N ASP A 298 -4.58 -4.54 -1.54
CA ASP A 298 -6.00 -4.94 -1.61
C ASP A 298 -6.62 -5.53 -0.31
N MET A 299 -6.13 -5.15 0.87
CA MET A 299 -6.75 -5.52 2.14
C MET A 299 -7.95 -4.63 2.48
N GLY A 300 -9.10 -5.23 2.81
CA GLY A 300 -10.33 -4.50 3.11
C GLY A 300 -10.43 -4.07 4.57
N TRP A 301 -11.37 -3.15 4.82
CA TRP A 301 -11.60 -2.60 6.17
C TRP A 301 -11.89 -3.67 7.23
N ASN A 302 -12.65 -4.70 6.87
CA ASN A 302 -13.15 -5.74 7.78
C ASN A 302 -12.35 -7.06 7.70
N ASP A 303 -11.12 -6.99 7.22
CA ASP A 303 -10.21 -8.13 7.10
C ASP A 303 -9.19 -8.21 8.25
N VAL A 304 -9.31 -7.30 9.23
CA VAL A 304 -8.55 -7.27 10.49
C VAL A 304 -9.47 -7.49 11.70
N GLY A 305 -8.94 -8.16 12.72
CA GLY A 305 -9.63 -8.44 13.97
C GLY A 305 -10.01 -7.17 14.74
N PHE A 306 -9.16 -6.14 14.73
CA PHE A 306 -9.39 -4.90 15.47
C PHE A 306 -10.57 -4.05 15.00
N HIS A 307 -11.11 -4.28 13.79
CA HIS A 307 -12.31 -3.60 13.27
C HIS A 307 -13.65 -4.33 13.50
N GLY A 308 -13.65 -5.46 14.22
CA GLY A 308 -14.86 -6.20 14.59
C GLY A 308 -15.09 -7.51 13.84
N SER A 309 -14.24 -7.85 12.87
CA SER A 309 -14.25 -9.13 12.18
C SER A 309 -13.80 -10.25 13.13
N ASP A 310 -14.64 -11.27 13.35
CA ASP A 310 -14.29 -12.49 14.09
C ASP A 310 -13.73 -13.58 13.16
N GLN A 311 -13.85 -13.40 11.83
CA GLN A 311 -13.64 -14.46 10.83
C GLN A 311 -12.17 -14.77 10.53
N ILE A 312 -11.31 -13.75 10.53
CA ILE A 312 -9.88 -13.84 10.18
C ILE A 312 -9.07 -13.28 11.36
N PRO A 313 -8.43 -14.13 12.18
CA PRO A 313 -7.56 -13.64 13.26
C PRO A 313 -6.30 -12.99 12.70
N THR A 314 -6.03 -11.76 13.10
CA THR A 314 -4.82 -10.99 12.78
C THR A 314 -4.07 -10.58 14.06
N PRO A 315 -3.63 -11.53 14.91
CA PRO A 315 -3.19 -11.24 16.27
C PRO A 315 -1.90 -10.40 16.38
N ASN A 316 -1.01 -10.40 15.38
CA ASN A 316 0.18 -9.54 15.41
C ASN A 316 -0.11 -8.11 14.95
N ILE A 317 -0.96 -7.94 13.94
CA ILE A 317 -1.49 -6.64 13.49
C ILE A 317 -2.35 -6.01 14.59
N ASP A 318 -3.24 -6.79 15.20
CA ASP A 318 -4.05 -6.39 16.35
C ASP A 318 -3.16 -5.98 17.54
N ALA A 319 -2.01 -6.64 17.75
CA ALA A 319 -1.06 -6.27 18.80
C ALA A 319 -0.39 -4.91 18.56
N LEU A 320 -0.13 -4.51 17.30
CA LEU A 320 0.28 -3.14 16.97
C LEU A 320 -0.86 -2.16 17.27
N ALA A 321 -2.07 -2.48 16.80
CA ALA A 321 -3.25 -1.64 16.89
C ALA A 321 -3.63 -1.31 18.35
N PHE A 322 -3.75 -2.32 19.22
CA PHE A 322 -4.19 -2.12 20.60
C PHE A 322 -3.10 -1.62 21.56
N ASN A 323 -1.81 -1.87 21.28
CA ASN A 323 -0.73 -1.22 22.03
C ASN A 323 -0.39 0.18 21.51
N GLY A 324 -0.83 0.52 20.30
CA GLY A 324 -0.55 1.76 19.60
C GLY A 324 -1.83 2.52 19.29
N LEU A 325 -2.06 2.82 18.01
CA LEU A 325 -3.19 3.59 17.50
C LEU A 325 -3.93 2.82 16.43
N ILE A 326 -5.26 2.78 16.51
CA ILE A 326 -6.15 2.42 15.40
C ILE A 326 -6.50 3.70 14.65
N LEU A 327 -6.13 3.82 13.37
CA LEU A 327 -6.37 5.05 12.58
C LEU A 327 -7.75 5.01 11.90
N ASN A 328 -8.81 5.25 12.67
CA ASN A 328 -10.20 5.07 12.21
C ASN A 328 -10.62 6.04 11.08
N GLN A 329 -9.86 7.13 10.85
CA GLN A 329 -10.11 8.08 9.75
C GLN A 329 -8.87 8.28 8.85
N HIS A 330 -8.17 7.19 8.54
CA HIS A 330 -7.11 7.16 7.52
C HIS A 330 -7.68 6.91 6.12
N TYR A 331 -7.14 7.64 5.13
CA TYR A 331 -7.58 7.60 3.73
C TYR A 331 -6.40 7.40 2.77
N THR A 332 -6.71 6.80 1.62
CA THR A 332 -5.83 6.47 0.49
C THR A 332 -6.55 6.80 -0.82
N PRO A 333 -5.82 6.95 -1.95
CA PRO A 333 -6.39 6.75 -3.28
C PRO A 333 -6.95 5.32 -3.46
N ALA A 334 -7.90 5.14 -4.37
CA ALA A 334 -8.59 3.85 -4.56
C ALA A 334 -7.82 2.78 -5.35
N LEU A 335 -6.52 2.97 -5.63
CA LEU A 335 -5.71 2.14 -6.54
C LEU A 335 -4.21 2.17 -6.20
N CYS A 336 -3.53 1.04 -6.44
CA CYS A 336 -2.13 0.78 -6.05
C CYS A 336 -1.10 1.84 -6.50
N THR A 337 -0.91 2.07 -7.80
CA THR A 337 0.05 3.07 -8.31
C THR A 337 -0.24 4.48 -7.76
N PRO A 338 -1.49 5.02 -7.83
CA PRO A 338 -1.84 6.30 -7.20
C PRO A 338 -1.48 6.37 -5.71
N SER A 339 -1.79 5.33 -4.94
CA SER A 339 -1.50 5.25 -3.50
C SER A 339 0.00 5.21 -3.18
N ARG A 340 0.76 4.43 -3.94
CA ARG A 340 2.21 4.28 -3.76
C ARG A 340 2.95 5.56 -4.16
N ALA A 341 2.47 6.26 -5.19
CA ALA A 341 2.95 7.59 -5.55
C ALA A 341 2.62 8.60 -4.45
N ALA A 342 1.39 8.58 -3.92
CA ALA A 342 0.97 9.48 -2.85
C ALA A 342 1.77 9.30 -1.55
N LEU A 343 2.04 8.07 -1.14
CA LEU A 343 2.89 7.73 0.00
C LEU A 343 4.32 8.27 -0.16
N LEU A 344 4.95 7.98 -1.30
CA LEU A 344 6.38 8.26 -1.49
C LEU A 344 6.68 9.69 -1.94
N THR A 345 5.70 10.47 -2.41
CA THR A 345 5.87 11.89 -2.79
C THR A 345 5.20 12.88 -1.85
N GLY A 346 4.28 12.44 -0.98
CA GLY A 346 3.43 13.33 -0.20
C GLY A 346 2.44 14.15 -1.03
N LYS A 347 2.21 13.81 -2.31
CA LYS A 347 1.34 14.55 -3.23
C LYS A 347 0.12 13.75 -3.68
N TYR A 348 -0.98 14.43 -3.95
CA TYR A 348 -2.15 13.78 -4.55
C TYR A 348 -1.83 13.26 -5.97
N PRO A 349 -2.53 12.21 -6.46
CA PRO A 349 -2.34 11.70 -7.83
C PRO A 349 -2.46 12.78 -8.91
N ILE A 350 -3.38 13.74 -8.72
CA ILE A 350 -3.57 14.89 -9.61
C ILE A 350 -2.35 15.82 -9.75
N HIS A 351 -1.43 15.83 -8.77
CA HIS A 351 -0.21 16.65 -8.78
C HIS A 351 1.04 15.87 -9.18
N THR A 352 0.92 14.56 -9.45
CA THR A 352 1.98 13.70 -10.01
C THR A 352 1.64 13.20 -11.42
N GLY A 353 0.41 13.43 -11.90
CA GLY A 353 -0.09 12.91 -13.18
C GLY A 353 -0.48 11.42 -13.11
N MET A 354 -0.76 10.93 -11.90
CA MET A 354 -1.09 9.53 -11.59
C MET A 354 -2.60 9.31 -11.35
N GLN A 355 -3.46 10.27 -11.66
CA GLN A 355 -4.89 10.19 -11.33
C GLN A 355 -5.67 9.11 -12.10
N HIS A 356 -5.19 8.65 -13.26
CA HIS A 356 -5.90 7.70 -14.10
C HIS A 356 -5.31 6.29 -13.99
N LEU A 357 -6.11 5.36 -13.47
CA LEU A 357 -5.80 3.93 -13.35
C LEU A 357 -4.45 3.63 -12.68
N VAL A 358 -3.66 2.71 -13.23
CA VAL A 358 -2.35 2.27 -12.75
C VAL A 358 -1.39 2.12 -13.95
N ILE A 359 -0.10 1.96 -13.69
CA ILE A 359 0.88 1.58 -14.73
C ILE A 359 0.67 0.09 -15.05
N LEU A 360 0.53 -0.24 -16.33
CA LEU A 360 0.41 -1.63 -16.81
C LEU A 360 1.74 -2.17 -17.34
N GLU A 361 1.77 -3.48 -17.59
CA GLU A 361 2.99 -4.29 -17.66
C GLU A 361 3.94 -3.87 -18.79
N SER A 362 3.39 -3.42 -19.93
CA SER A 362 4.14 -3.04 -21.14
C SER A 362 4.14 -1.53 -21.43
N GLU A 363 3.67 -0.67 -20.53
CA GLU A 363 3.57 0.76 -20.80
C GLU A 363 4.88 1.51 -20.46
N PRO A 364 5.50 2.27 -21.39
CA PRO A 364 6.79 2.93 -21.20
C PRO A 364 6.65 4.26 -20.42
N TRP A 365 6.18 4.20 -19.17
CA TRP A 365 6.10 5.35 -18.27
C TRP A 365 6.28 4.97 -16.79
N GLY A 366 6.20 5.98 -15.94
CA GLY A 366 6.28 5.85 -14.49
C GLY A 366 6.19 7.19 -13.78
N LEU A 367 6.38 7.16 -12.47
CA LEU A 367 6.40 8.33 -11.61
C LEU A 367 7.51 9.28 -12.04
N GLY A 368 7.16 10.54 -12.34
CA GLY A 368 8.09 11.50 -12.92
C GLY A 368 9.39 11.63 -12.12
N LEU A 369 10.52 11.66 -12.84
CA LEU A 369 11.86 11.70 -12.23
C LEU A 369 12.16 13.05 -11.53
N GLN A 370 11.32 14.07 -11.74
CA GLN A 370 11.36 15.32 -10.99
C GLN A 370 10.80 15.21 -9.55
N GLU A 371 10.09 14.12 -9.23
CA GLU A 371 9.56 13.89 -7.89
C GLU A 371 10.63 13.23 -7.01
N LYS A 372 11.21 14.00 -6.09
CA LYS A 372 12.01 13.46 -4.99
C LYS A 372 11.14 12.61 -4.08
N LEU A 373 11.59 11.41 -3.75
CA LEU A 373 10.84 10.48 -2.90
C LEU A 373 11.27 10.52 -1.43
N LEU A 374 10.39 10.05 -0.54
CA LEU A 374 10.64 9.84 0.89
C LEU A 374 12.05 9.29 1.22
N PRO A 375 12.54 8.18 0.63
CA PRO A 375 13.88 7.66 0.94
C PRO A 375 15.02 8.63 0.54
N GLU A 376 14.90 9.35 -0.57
CA GLU A 376 15.86 10.41 -0.95
C GLU A 376 15.87 11.53 0.08
N MET A 377 14.70 11.90 0.61
CA MET A 377 14.59 12.93 1.65
C MET A 377 15.20 12.47 2.97
N LEU A 378 14.88 11.25 3.43
CA LEU A 378 15.39 10.72 4.70
C LEU A 378 16.89 10.36 4.66
N SER A 379 17.47 10.12 3.49
CA SER A 379 18.92 9.90 3.33
C SER A 379 19.75 11.05 3.94
N GLN A 380 19.25 12.28 3.90
CA GLN A 380 19.88 13.49 4.47
C GLN A 380 19.95 13.45 6.00
N ALA A 381 19.05 12.71 6.67
CA ALA A 381 19.11 12.43 8.11
C ALA A 381 19.93 11.15 8.44
N GLY A 382 20.64 10.60 7.45
CA GLY A 382 21.51 9.43 7.62
C GLY A 382 20.77 8.08 7.67
N TYR A 383 19.53 8.01 7.18
CA TYR A 383 18.79 6.75 7.08
C TYR A 383 19.48 5.77 6.12
N ARG A 384 19.25 4.48 6.35
CA ARG A 384 19.36 3.45 5.31
C ARG A 384 17.98 3.00 4.87
N SER A 385 17.74 2.96 3.58
CA SER A 385 16.43 2.86 2.97
C SER A 385 16.30 1.58 2.15
N HIS A 386 15.51 0.62 2.61
CA HIS A 386 15.33 -0.67 1.94
C HIS A 386 13.88 -0.87 1.51
N ALA A 387 13.67 -1.23 0.24
CA ALA A 387 12.36 -1.61 -0.30
C ALA A 387 12.26 -3.15 -0.40
N VAL A 388 11.12 -3.71 0.03
CA VAL A 388 10.85 -5.15 -0.06
C VAL A 388 9.45 -5.38 -0.63
N GLY A 389 9.33 -6.24 -1.64
CA GLY A 389 8.09 -6.54 -2.34
C GLY A 389 7.78 -5.59 -3.50
N LYS A 390 6.52 -5.13 -3.59
CA LYS A 390 5.90 -4.45 -4.74
C LYS A 390 6.30 -2.98 -4.89
N TRP A 391 6.85 -2.63 -6.05
CA TRP A 391 7.13 -1.24 -6.42
C TRP A 391 5.93 -0.53 -7.07
N HIS A 392 5.56 -0.94 -8.30
CA HIS A 392 4.43 -0.44 -9.09
C HIS A 392 4.43 1.07 -9.43
N LEU A 393 5.61 1.70 -9.54
CA LEU A 393 5.79 3.10 -9.95
C LEU A 393 6.52 3.30 -11.30
N GLY A 394 6.67 2.22 -12.06
CA GLY A 394 7.30 2.19 -13.38
C GLY A 394 8.69 1.53 -13.35
N PHE A 395 9.09 0.93 -14.46
CA PHE A 395 10.35 0.16 -14.54
C PHE A 395 10.94 0.02 -15.96
N TYR A 396 10.29 0.57 -16.99
CA TYR A 396 10.71 0.48 -18.40
C TYR A 396 12.14 0.97 -18.67
N ARG A 397 12.67 1.78 -17.74
CA ARG A 397 14.09 2.15 -17.58
C ARG A 397 14.53 2.04 -16.13
N LYS A 398 15.83 1.79 -15.93
CA LYS A 398 16.53 1.66 -14.64
C LYS A 398 16.23 2.85 -13.72
N GLU A 399 16.17 4.05 -14.29
CA GLU A 399 15.85 5.33 -13.62
C GLU A 399 14.52 5.33 -12.84
N TYR A 400 13.56 4.48 -13.22
CA TYR A 400 12.25 4.39 -12.55
C TYR A 400 12.21 3.34 -11.45
N THR A 401 13.21 2.46 -11.35
CA THR A 401 13.28 1.36 -10.38
C THR A 401 13.66 1.86 -8.97
N PRO A 402 13.37 1.12 -7.89
CA PRO A 402 13.49 1.64 -6.52
C PRO A 402 14.89 2.14 -6.14
N THR A 403 15.94 1.46 -6.61
CA THR A 403 17.34 1.78 -6.30
C THR A 403 17.86 3.03 -7.02
N PHE A 404 17.20 3.45 -8.10
CA PHE A 404 17.42 4.74 -8.75
C PHE A 404 16.50 5.84 -8.20
N ARG A 405 15.62 5.51 -7.25
CA ARG A 405 14.64 6.39 -6.60
C ARG A 405 14.80 6.45 -5.08
N GLY A 406 16.06 6.36 -4.63
CA GLY A 406 16.51 6.67 -3.27
C GLY A 406 16.61 5.48 -2.29
N PHE A 407 16.18 4.28 -2.65
CA PHE A 407 16.41 3.10 -1.81
C PHE A 407 17.84 2.56 -2.01
N ASP A 408 18.55 2.29 -0.92
CA ASP A 408 19.87 1.64 -0.92
C ASP A 408 19.81 0.19 -1.44
N SER A 409 18.66 -0.48 -1.30
CA SER A 409 18.42 -1.79 -1.94
C SER A 409 16.93 -2.08 -2.18
N HIS A 410 16.65 -3.00 -3.11
CA HIS A 410 15.34 -3.59 -3.36
C HIS A 410 15.40 -5.13 -3.35
N TYR A 411 14.37 -5.78 -2.83
CA TYR A 411 14.13 -7.20 -3.07
C TYR A 411 12.64 -7.47 -3.27
N GLY A 412 12.25 -7.94 -4.46
CA GLY A 412 10.85 -8.11 -4.80
C GLY A 412 10.60 -7.96 -6.29
N TYR A 413 9.57 -7.20 -6.65
CA TYR A 413 9.06 -7.12 -8.03
C TYR A 413 8.61 -5.69 -8.38
N TRP A 414 8.56 -5.40 -9.68
CA TRP A 414 8.32 -4.06 -10.18
C TRP A 414 6.88 -3.78 -10.62
N GLN A 415 6.14 -4.79 -11.07
CA GLN A 415 4.81 -4.66 -11.64
C GLN A 415 3.68 -4.60 -10.60
N GLY A 416 2.42 -4.59 -11.06
CA GLY A 416 1.24 -4.46 -10.21
C GLY A 416 0.91 -5.69 -9.36
N PHE A 417 1.27 -6.88 -9.82
CA PHE A 417 1.12 -8.16 -9.11
C PHE A 417 2.03 -9.21 -9.76
N HIS A 418 2.23 -10.36 -9.11
CA HIS A 418 2.75 -11.58 -9.75
C HIS A 418 2.11 -12.82 -9.15
N ASP A 419 2.27 -13.97 -9.80
CA ASP A 419 1.97 -15.27 -9.18
C ASP A 419 2.80 -15.47 -7.90
N TYR A 420 2.18 -15.93 -6.82
CA TYR A 420 2.80 -16.01 -5.49
C TYR A 420 3.93 -17.06 -5.36
N TYR A 421 4.13 -17.94 -6.34
CA TYR A 421 5.12 -19.02 -6.26
C TYR A 421 6.06 -19.05 -7.46
N ASN A 422 5.56 -18.83 -8.68
CA ASN A 422 6.38 -18.82 -9.89
C ASN A 422 6.77 -17.41 -10.34
N HIS A 423 6.29 -16.37 -9.66
CA HIS A 423 6.61 -14.95 -9.86
C HIS A 423 6.50 -14.46 -11.31
N SER A 424 5.66 -15.11 -12.11
CA SER A 424 5.33 -14.63 -13.45
C SER A 424 4.21 -13.60 -13.42
N VAL A 425 4.27 -12.68 -14.37
CA VAL A 425 3.21 -11.72 -14.68
C VAL A 425 2.86 -11.85 -16.15
N ARG A 426 1.56 -11.88 -16.40
CA ARG A 426 0.96 -11.86 -17.73
C ARG A 426 0.38 -10.48 -17.98
N ALA A 427 0.73 -9.88 -19.12
CA ALA A 427 0.26 -8.55 -19.49
C ALA A 427 -1.27 -8.49 -19.64
N THR A 428 -1.83 -7.32 -19.30
CA THR A 428 -3.27 -7.10 -19.18
C THR A 428 -4.01 -7.14 -20.53
N TYR A 429 -3.44 -6.56 -21.60
CA TYR A 429 -4.07 -6.51 -22.92
C TYR A 429 -3.30 -7.28 -24.01
N GLU A 430 -2.06 -7.66 -23.71
CA GLU A 430 -1.08 -8.21 -24.64
C GLU A 430 -0.92 -9.74 -24.48
N PRO A 431 -0.39 -10.46 -25.49
CA PRO A 431 -0.11 -11.88 -25.35
C PRO A 431 1.03 -12.22 -24.36
N TYR A 432 1.78 -11.21 -23.90
CA TYR A 432 3.05 -11.30 -23.18
C TYR A 432 2.97 -11.98 -21.81
N ASP A 433 4.09 -12.61 -21.41
CA ASP A 433 4.20 -13.50 -20.26
C ASP A 433 5.69 -13.61 -19.88
N GLY A 434 6.05 -13.32 -18.63
CA GLY A 434 7.44 -13.23 -18.16
C GLY A 434 7.59 -13.13 -16.63
N TYR A 435 8.79 -13.38 -16.13
CA TYR A 435 9.16 -13.41 -14.70
C TYR A 435 9.48 -12.01 -14.14
N ASP A 436 8.99 -11.69 -12.95
CA ASP A 436 9.30 -10.47 -12.19
C ASP A 436 9.55 -10.80 -10.71
N MET A 437 10.78 -11.23 -10.41
CA MET A 437 11.36 -11.27 -9.06
C MET A 437 12.86 -11.00 -9.15
N ARG A 438 13.39 -10.15 -8.28
CA ARG A 438 14.77 -9.63 -8.36
C ARG A 438 15.33 -9.16 -7.03
N ARG A 439 16.66 -9.03 -7.01
CA ARG A 439 17.43 -8.27 -6.04
C ARG A 439 18.07 -7.08 -6.75
N ASP A 440 17.68 -5.88 -6.35
CA ASP A 440 18.04 -4.62 -6.99
C ASP A 440 17.64 -4.60 -8.48
N LEU A 441 18.59 -4.75 -9.41
CA LEU A 441 18.30 -4.96 -10.83
C LEU A 441 18.29 -6.46 -11.25
N GLU A 442 19.00 -7.30 -10.50
CA GLU A 442 19.38 -8.67 -10.89
C GLU A 442 18.26 -9.68 -10.64
N VAL A 443 17.91 -10.46 -11.66
CA VAL A 443 16.78 -11.40 -11.62
C VAL A 443 17.07 -12.59 -10.70
N ASP A 444 16.25 -12.74 -9.65
CA ASP A 444 16.41 -13.80 -8.66
C ASP A 444 15.59 -15.05 -9.05
N TRP A 445 16.21 -15.90 -9.85
CA TRP A 445 15.65 -17.21 -10.20
C TRP A 445 15.59 -18.21 -9.03
N SER A 446 16.28 -17.95 -7.90
CA SER A 446 16.29 -18.87 -6.76
C SER A 446 14.99 -18.82 -5.94
N ALA A 447 14.26 -17.70 -6.02
CA ALA A 447 12.93 -17.53 -5.44
C ALA A 447 11.83 -18.40 -6.08
N MET A 448 12.08 -19.00 -7.25
CA MET A 448 11.06 -19.74 -8.00
C MET A 448 10.61 -21.02 -7.25
N GLY A 449 9.32 -21.08 -6.94
CA GLY A 449 8.68 -22.15 -6.16
C GLY A 449 8.48 -21.79 -4.68
N GLU A 450 9.05 -20.69 -4.20
CA GLU A 450 8.83 -20.19 -2.83
C GLU A 450 7.76 -19.10 -2.77
N TYR A 451 7.03 -19.03 -1.65
CA TYR A 451 5.88 -18.15 -1.48
C TYR A 451 6.31 -16.68 -1.29
N SER A 452 5.79 -15.75 -2.11
CA SER A 452 6.21 -14.33 -2.12
C SER A 452 6.15 -13.66 -0.75
N THR A 453 5.11 -13.93 0.05
CA THR A 453 5.00 -13.37 1.41
C THR A 453 6.16 -13.84 2.30
N ASP A 454 6.52 -15.13 2.26
CA ASP A 454 7.64 -15.68 3.05
C ASP A 454 9.01 -15.20 2.54
N LEU A 455 9.17 -15.01 1.23
CA LEU A 455 10.35 -14.37 0.64
C LEU A 455 10.53 -12.95 1.19
N PHE A 456 9.46 -12.14 1.18
CA PHE A 456 9.49 -10.75 1.67
C PHE A 456 9.68 -10.68 3.19
N THR A 457 9.04 -11.55 3.97
CA THR A 457 9.24 -11.65 5.43
C THR A 457 10.69 -11.98 5.77
N ARG A 458 11.29 -12.98 5.11
CA ARG A 458 12.66 -13.41 5.40
C ARG A 458 13.69 -12.32 5.06
N GLU A 459 13.54 -11.63 3.93
CA GLU A 459 14.44 -10.52 3.60
C GLU A 459 14.23 -9.32 4.53
N ALA A 460 12.99 -8.98 4.91
CA ALA A 460 12.71 -7.92 5.88
C ALA A 460 13.32 -8.20 7.28
N VAL A 461 13.19 -9.44 7.77
CA VAL A 461 13.85 -9.89 9.01
C VAL A 461 15.37 -9.81 8.87
N LYS A 462 15.93 -10.29 7.75
CA LYS A 462 17.37 -10.23 7.47
C LYS A 462 17.89 -8.79 7.45
N ILE A 463 17.20 -7.86 6.77
CA ILE A 463 17.56 -6.43 6.77
C ILE A 463 17.62 -5.90 8.21
N VAL A 464 16.60 -6.16 9.03
CA VAL A 464 16.61 -5.76 10.44
C VAL A 464 17.75 -6.43 11.23
N GLU A 465 18.03 -7.71 10.98
CA GLU A 465 19.06 -8.47 11.69
C GLU A 465 20.51 -8.16 11.26
N ASP A 466 20.72 -7.67 10.04
CA ASP A 466 22.02 -7.20 9.55
C ASP A 466 22.26 -5.70 9.88
N HIS A 467 21.21 -4.88 9.97
CA HIS A 467 21.30 -3.40 10.12
C HIS A 467 22.07 -2.91 11.36
N ASP A 468 22.76 -1.78 11.24
CA ASP A 468 23.41 -1.09 12.37
C ASP A 468 22.42 -0.17 13.09
N ALA A 469 21.96 -0.59 14.27
CA ALA A 469 21.05 0.15 15.15
C ALA A 469 21.56 1.54 15.61
N ARG A 470 22.78 1.96 15.23
CA ARG A 470 23.27 3.33 15.41
C ARG A 470 22.77 4.29 14.33
N SER A 471 22.53 3.79 13.12
CA SER A 471 21.91 4.54 12.00
C SER A 471 20.39 4.31 11.97
N PRO A 472 19.57 5.32 11.63
CA PRO A 472 18.15 5.11 11.41
C PRO A 472 17.89 4.22 10.18
N LEU A 473 16.75 3.53 10.18
CA LEU A 473 16.31 2.59 9.14
C LEU A 473 14.99 3.10 8.55
N LEU A 474 14.84 3.05 7.24
CA LEU A 474 13.56 3.11 6.54
C LEU A 474 13.35 1.76 5.86
N LEU A 475 12.41 0.95 6.35
CA LEU A 475 12.02 -0.31 5.73
C LEU A 475 10.63 -0.16 5.12
N TYR A 476 10.56 -0.13 3.79
CA TYR A 476 9.31 -0.13 3.03
C TYR A 476 8.98 -1.57 2.61
N LEU A 477 8.19 -2.26 3.44
CA LEU A 477 7.78 -3.65 3.25
C LEU A 477 6.38 -3.68 2.62
N ALA A 478 6.33 -3.70 1.29
CA ALA A 478 5.10 -3.68 0.52
C ALA A 478 4.77 -5.07 -0.02
N HIS A 479 4.01 -5.84 0.75
CA HIS A 479 3.61 -7.18 0.37
C HIS A 479 2.67 -7.18 -0.85
N LEU A 480 2.67 -8.30 -1.59
CA LEU A 480 1.60 -8.65 -2.54
C LEU A 480 0.31 -9.06 -1.80
N ALA A 481 0.43 -9.55 -0.56
CA ALA A 481 -0.71 -10.05 0.20
C ALA A 481 -1.65 -8.90 0.65
N PRO A 482 -2.98 -9.06 0.56
CA PRO A 482 -3.74 -10.15 -0.05
C PRO A 482 -4.35 -9.84 -1.46
N HIS A 483 -3.59 -9.24 -2.38
CA HIS A 483 -3.97 -9.07 -3.80
C HIS A 483 -4.04 -10.41 -4.54
N THR A 484 -4.81 -10.50 -5.63
CA THR A 484 -4.86 -11.71 -6.47
C THR A 484 -3.53 -12.00 -7.15
N GLY A 485 -3.09 -13.26 -7.17
CA GLY A 485 -1.81 -13.67 -7.76
C GLY A 485 -1.78 -13.68 -9.29
N ASN A 486 -2.79 -14.27 -9.94
CA ASN A 486 -2.92 -14.24 -11.40
C ASN A 486 -4.37 -14.47 -11.86
N MET A 487 -4.65 -14.34 -13.16
CA MET A 487 -6.01 -14.44 -13.73
C MET A 487 -6.55 -15.86 -13.93
N ARG A 488 -5.78 -16.92 -13.63
CA ARG A 488 -6.20 -18.34 -13.70
C ARG A 488 -6.37 -18.98 -12.33
N ASP A 489 -5.50 -18.60 -11.41
CA ASP A 489 -5.40 -19.06 -10.03
C ASP A 489 -5.18 -17.84 -9.12
N PRO A 490 -6.23 -17.02 -8.88
CA PRO A 490 -6.07 -15.73 -8.18
C PRO A 490 -5.81 -15.87 -6.68
N PHE A 491 -6.09 -17.03 -6.07
CA PHE A 491 -6.04 -17.25 -4.64
C PHE A 491 -4.93 -18.23 -4.27
N GLN A 492 -3.80 -17.71 -3.81
CA GLN A 492 -2.59 -18.50 -3.61
C GLN A 492 -2.05 -18.32 -2.18
N ALA A 493 -2.02 -19.42 -1.42
CA ALA A 493 -1.44 -19.52 -0.08
C ALA A 493 -0.99 -20.97 0.19
N PRO A 494 -0.20 -21.25 1.25
CA PRO A 494 0.19 -22.62 1.58
C PRO A 494 -1.01 -23.46 2.08
N ASP A 495 -1.16 -24.68 1.56
CA ASP A 495 -2.29 -25.59 1.84
C ASP A 495 -2.53 -25.83 3.34
N ASP A 496 -1.46 -25.94 4.15
CA ASP A 496 -1.57 -26.14 5.60
C ASP A 496 -2.18 -24.92 6.30
N VAL A 497 -1.94 -23.72 5.76
CA VAL A 497 -2.53 -22.47 6.26
C VAL A 497 -3.99 -22.37 5.83
N VAL A 498 -4.30 -22.68 4.56
CA VAL A 498 -5.69 -22.73 4.05
C VAL A 498 -6.54 -23.71 4.88
N ALA A 499 -5.96 -24.84 5.30
CA ALA A 499 -6.65 -25.83 6.14
C ALA A 499 -7.06 -25.29 7.53
N LYS A 500 -6.33 -24.32 8.11
CA LYS A 500 -6.65 -23.70 9.41
C LYS A 500 -8.00 -22.97 9.36
N PHE A 501 -8.35 -22.39 8.22
CA PHE A 501 -9.57 -21.60 8.00
C PHE A 501 -10.79 -22.44 7.60
N SER A 502 -10.83 -23.72 7.96
CA SER A 502 -11.91 -24.65 7.59
C SER A 502 -13.32 -24.24 8.03
N HIS A 503 -13.45 -23.34 9.01
CA HIS A 503 -14.72 -22.71 9.42
C HIS A 503 -15.30 -21.76 8.36
N ILE A 504 -14.44 -21.10 7.56
CA ILE A 504 -14.87 -20.27 6.44
C ILE A 504 -15.41 -21.18 5.35
N ARG A 505 -16.68 -20.98 4.97
CA ARG A 505 -17.40 -21.87 4.03
C ARG A 505 -16.98 -21.67 2.59
N ASP A 506 -16.81 -20.42 2.18
CA ASP A 506 -16.36 -20.07 0.84
C ASP A 506 -14.85 -20.38 0.68
N PRO A 507 -14.45 -21.15 -0.34
CA PRO A 507 -13.06 -21.61 -0.48
C PRO A 507 -12.09 -20.51 -0.93
N GLU A 508 -12.58 -19.49 -1.62
CA GLU A 508 -11.78 -18.36 -2.09
C GLU A 508 -11.50 -17.41 -0.90
N ARG A 509 -12.54 -17.08 -0.12
CA ARG A 509 -12.42 -16.36 1.16
C ARG A 509 -11.57 -17.11 2.18
N ARG A 510 -11.60 -18.45 2.19
CA ARG A 510 -10.71 -19.28 3.03
C ARG A 510 -9.24 -19.10 2.65
N THR A 511 -8.96 -19.07 1.36
CA THR A 511 -7.58 -18.91 0.86
C THR A 511 -7.10 -17.47 1.05
N TYR A 512 -7.98 -16.49 0.85
CA TYR A 512 -7.75 -15.09 1.25
C TYR A 512 -7.39 -14.95 2.73
N ALA A 513 -8.11 -15.62 3.63
CA ALA A 513 -7.80 -15.61 5.06
C ALA A 513 -6.42 -16.21 5.37
N ALA A 514 -5.97 -17.22 4.60
CA ALA A 514 -4.60 -17.72 4.68
C ALA A 514 -3.54 -16.73 4.16
N MET A 515 -3.84 -15.98 3.09
CA MET A 515 -2.98 -14.90 2.57
C MET A 515 -2.80 -13.80 3.63
N VAL A 516 -3.91 -13.37 4.27
CA VAL A 516 -3.91 -12.41 5.39
C VAL A 516 -3.19 -12.98 6.62
N SER A 517 -3.35 -14.26 6.94
CA SER A 517 -2.66 -14.89 8.07
C SER A 517 -1.14 -14.94 7.89
N LYS A 518 -0.65 -15.16 6.65
CA LYS A 518 0.77 -15.06 6.32
C LYS A 518 1.30 -13.62 6.37
N LEU A 519 0.48 -12.62 6.05
CA LEU A 519 0.80 -11.20 6.24
C LEU A 519 0.90 -10.83 7.73
N ASP A 520 -0.02 -11.33 8.57
CA ASP A 520 0.04 -11.15 10.03
C ASP A 520 1.29 -11.81 10.64
N GLU A 521 1.65 -13.03 10.19
CA GLU A 521 2.90 -13.68 10.58
C GLU A 521 4.14 -12.83 10.23
N SER A 522 4.14 -12.19 9.05
CA SER A 522 5.20 -11.26 8.63
C SER A 522 5.37 -10.08 9.60
N VAL A 523 4.26 -9.45 9.99
CA VAL A 523 4.25 -8.38 11.00
C VAL A 523 4.84 -8.88 12.32
N GLY A 524 4.44 -10.08 12.76
CA GLY A 524 4.96 -10.72 13.96
C GLY A 524 6.48 -10.93 13.94
N GLU A 525 7.03 -11.42 12.82
CA GLU A 525 8.47 -11.66 12.68
C GLU A 525 9.30 -10.39 12.63
N VAL A 526 8.85 -9.36 11.90
CA VAL A 526 9.55 -8.06 11.81
C VAL A 526 9.59 -7.36 13.17
N VAL A 527 8.46 -7.32 13.91
CA VAL A 527 8.41 -6.75 15.26
C VAL A 527 9.30 -7.54 16.24
N ALA A 528 9.33 -8.87 16.12
CA ALA A 528 10.20 -9.71 16.92
C ALA A 528 11.70 -9.49 16.60
N ALA A 529 12.06 -9.28 15.32
CA ALA A 529 13.42 -8.96 14.88
C ALA A 529 13.89 -7.60 15.42
N LEU A 530 13.06 -6.56 15.32
CA LEU A 530 13.34 -5.23 15.86
C LEU A 530 13.64 -5.29 17.37
N ARG A 531 12.94 -6.15 18.12
CA ARG A 531 13.25 -6.38 19.55
C ARG A 531 14.56 -7.13 19.74
N ARG A 532 14.84 -8.19 18.96
CA ARG A 532 16.11 -8.95 19.02
C ARG A 532 17.33 -8.05 18.80
N LYS A 533 17.17 -7.01 17.97
CA LYS A 533 18.21 -6.03 17.62
C LYS A 533 18.21 -4.75 18.47
N HIS A 534 17.34 -4.64 19.47
CA HIS A 534 17.18 -3.44 20.33
C HIS A 534 16.86 -2.14 19.54
N MET A 535 16.17 -2.28 18.41
CA MET A 535 15.69 -1.19 17.55
C MET A 535 14.23 -0.83 17.85
N LEU A 536 13.44 -1.76 18.41
CA LEU A 536 12.03 -1.57 18.76
C LEU A 536 11.84 -0.38 19.72
N GLU A 537 12.79 -0.17 20.63
CA GLU A 537 12.86 0.95 21.57
C GLU A 537 12.89 2.35 20.91
N ASN A 538 13.26 2.46 19.63
CA ASN A 538 13.23 3.72 18.87
C ASN A 538 12.64 3.52 17.47
N SER A 539 11.52 2.78 17.36
CA SER A 539 10.84 2.50 16.09
C SER A 539 9.49 3.21 15.97
N VAL A 540 9.11 3.60 14.76
CA VAL A 540 7.73 3.91 14.36
C VAL A 540 7.32 2.87 13.32
N ILE A 541 6.38 2.00 13.70
CA ILE A 541 5.87 0.92 12.88
C ILE A 541 4.47 1.30 12.41
N VAL A 542 4.27 1.35 11.09
CA VAL A 542 2.97 1.58 10.46
C VAL A 542 2.54 0.32 9.73
N PHE A 543 1.29 -0.08 9.91
CA PHE A 543 0.61 -1.09 9.10
C PHE A 543 -0.59 -0.45 8.41
N MET A 544 -0.75 -0.62 7.10
CA MET A 544 -1.97 -0.22 6.38
C MET A 544 -2.14 -0.95 5.04
N SER A 545 -3.34 -0.89 4.43
CA SER A 545 -3.56 -1.25 3.01
C SER A 545 -3.29 -0.08 2.06
N ASP A 546 -2.91 -0.33 0.81
CA ASP A 546 -2.75 0.73 -0.20
C ASP A 546 -4.07 1.22 -0.81
N ASN A 547 -5.10 0.38 -0.86
CA ASN A 547 -6.49 0.74 -1.13
C ASN A 547 -7.46 -0.25 -0.47
N GLY A 548 -8.77 0.04 -0.49
CA GLY A 548 -9.80 -0.93 -0.07
C GLY A 548 -9.87 -2.17 -0.98
N ALA A 549 -10.46 -3.26 -0.52
CA ALA A 549 -10.45 -4.54 -1.24
C ALA A 549 -11.31 -4.53 -2.52
N PRO A 550 -10.93 -5.25 -3.59
CA PRO A 550 -11.80 -5.64 -4.69
C PRO A 550 -12.68 -6.83 -4.26
N THR A 551 -13.74 -6.58 -3.47
CA THR A 551 -14.61 -7.67 -2.98
C THR A 551 -15.28 -8.47 -4.09
N HIS A 552 -15.50 -7.87 -5.27
CA HIS A 552 -16.14 -8.50 -6.44
C HIS A 552 -15.55 -7.96 -7.76
N GLY A 553 -15.80 -8.65 -8.87
CA GLY A 553 -15.43 -8.19 -10.22
C GLY A 553 -14.03 -8.62 -10.68
N ILE A 554 -13.35 -7.76 -11.42
CA ILE A 554 -11.99 -8.00 -11.94
C ILE A 554 -11.00 -7.92 -10.76
N HIS A 555 -10.01 -8.82 -10.71
CA HIS A 555 -9.12 -9.02 -9.56
C HIS A 555 -9.86 -9.21 -8.23
N SER A 556 -11.04 -9.85 -8.24
CA SER A 556 -11.78 -10.10 -7.01
C SER A 556 -10.98 -10.98 -6.05
N ASN A 557 -10.68 -10.47 -4.86
CA ASN A 557 -9.92 -11.18 -3.83
C ASN A 557 -10.78 -11.62 -2.63
N ARG A 558 -12.11 -11.46 -2.68
CA ARG A 558 -13.04 -11.72 -1.55
C ARG A 558 -12.72 -10.95 -0.25
N GLY A 559 -11.86 -9.93 -0.26
CA GLY A 559 -11.70 -8.99 0.86
C GLY A 559 -13.00 -8.26 1.18
N SER A 560 -13.17 -7.76 2.40
CA SER A 560 -14.41 -7.15 2.89
C SER A 560 -14.21 -5.69 3.31
N ASN A 561 -14.97 -4.78 2.69
CA ASN A 561 -14.99 -3.36 3.07
C ASN A 561 -16.17 -3.00 3.98
N PHE A 562 -16.88 -4.00 4.51
CA PHE A 562 -17.99 -3.80 5.43
C PHE A 562 -17.57 -2.88 6.62
N PRO A 563 -18.37 -1.88 7.01
CA PRO A 563 -19.74 -1.59 6.59
C PRO A 563 -19.84 -0.58 5.43
N PHE A 564 -18.72 -0.20 4.81
CA PHE A 564 -18.66 0.89 3.84
C PHE A 564 -19.24 0.55 2.47
N ARG A 565 -19.58 1.61 1.74
CA ARG A 565 -19.99 1.56 0.33
C ARG A 565 -18.75 1.40 -0.56
N GLY A 566 -18.88 0.67 -1.65
CA GLY A 566 -17.87 0.51 -2.70
C GLY A 566 -16.71 -0.45 -2.40
N ILE A 567 -15.81 -0.53 -3.38
CA ILE A 567 -14.60 -1.38 -3.42
C ILE A 567 -13.44 -0.64 -4.10
N LYS A 568 -12.29 -1.30 -4.30
CA LYS A 568 -11.19 -0.85 -5.16
C LYS A 568 -11.68 -0.18 -6.46
N ASN A 569 -10.97 0.85 -6.89
CA ASN A 569 -11.31 1.70 -8.05
C ASN A 569 -12.70 2.36 -7.95
N SER A 570 -13.09 2.86 -6.79
CA SER A 570 -14.33 3.65 -6.61
C SER A 570 -14.12 4.83 -5.66
N ALA A 571 -15.01 5.83 -5.70
CA ALA A 571 -14.90 7.06 -4.90
C ALA A 571 -15.45 6.94 -3.46
N TRP A 572 -16.04 5.80 -3.13
CA TRP A 572 -16.74 5.52 -1.86
C TRP A 572 -15.76 5.23 -0.71
N GLU A 573 -16.24 5.26 0.53
CA GLU A 573 -15.40 4.98 1.71
C GLU A 573 -14.69 3.63 1.58
N GLY A 574 -15.37 2.58 1.14
CA GLY A 574 -14.82 1.22 0.98
C GLY A 574 -13.80 1.06 -0.15
N GLY A 575 -13.58 2.08 -0.99
CA GLY A 575 -12.44 2.13 -1.91
C GLY A 575 -11.18 2.77 -1.33
N ASN A 576 -11.34 3.66 -0.35
CA ASN A 576 -10.34 4.69 0.01
C ASN A 576 -10.00 4.75 1.50
N ARG A 577 -10.91 4.33 2.38
CA ARG A 577 -10.74 4.31 3.85
C ARG A 577 -10.33 2.89 4.26
N VAL A 578 -9.08 2.76 4.73
CA VAL A 578 -8.38 1.48 4.84
C VAL A 578 -8.12 1.06 6.27
N ALA A 579 -7.98 -0.25 6.51
CA ALA A 579 -7.44 -0.74 7.76
C ALA A 579 -6.01 -0.19 7.95
N ALA A 580 -5.78 0.54 9.04
CA ALA A 580 -4.52 1.21 9.33
C ALA A 580 -4.24 1.29 10.85
N ALA A 581 -3.01 1.01 11.25
CA ALA A 581 -2.55 1.02 12.63
C ALA A 581 -1.11 1.55 12.76
N VAL A 582 -0.79 2.17 13.90
CA VAL A 582 0.55 2.70 14.19
C VAL A 582 1.00 2.29 15.58
N TRP A 583 2.21 1.74 15.70
CA TRP A 583 2.84 1.47 16.98
C TRP A 583 4.20 2.18 17.09
N SER A 584 4.44 2.84 18.23
CA SER A 584 5.74 3.41 18.58
C SER A 584 5.81 3.68 20.08
N PRO A 585 6.96 3.52 20.74
CA PRO A 585 7.15 3.99 22.11
C PRO A 585 7.22 5.52 22.22
N LEU A 586 7.32 6.25 21.09
CA LEU A 586 7.39 7.72 21.02
C LEU A 586 5.99 8.38 20.99
N ILE A 587 4.92 7.59 21.03
CA ILE A 587 3.54 8.06 21.12
C ILE A 587 3.19 8.28 22.60
N LYS A 588 3.00 9.54 23.01
CA LYS A 588 2.73 9.90 24.42
C LYS A 588 1.38 9.40 24.94
N LYS A 589 0.39 9.24 24.05
CA LYS A 589 -0.94 8.71 24.37
C LYS A 589 -1.28 7.45 23.54
N PRO A 590 -0.65 6.31 23.81
CA PRO A 590 -0.91 5.06 23.10
C PRO A 590 -2.26 4.45 23.55
N LYS A 591 -2.64 3.33 22.93
CA LYS A 591 -3.85 2.52 23.23
C LYS A 591 -5.15 3.28 23.02
N ARG A 592 -5.35 3.83 21.82
CA ARG A 592 -6.57 4.58 21.49
C ARG A 592 -7.00 4.45 20.03
N VAL A 593 -8.28 4.69 19.79
CA VAL A 593 -8.87 4.86 18.45
C VAL A 593 -8.69 6.31 18.02
N ALA A 594 -7.73 6.56 17.12
CA ALA A 594 -7.43 7.86 16.57
C ALA A 594 -8.47 8.22 15.49
N ASN A 595 -9.29 9.23 15.77
CA ASN A 595 -10.34 9.73 14.88
C ASN A 595 -9.92 10.97 14.09
N GLN A 596 -8.64 11.37 14.19
CA GLN A 596 -8.04 12.45 13.42
C GLN A 596 -8.02 12.09 11.92
N MET A 597 -8.65 12.93 11.09
CA MET A 597 -8.62 12.82 9.63
C MET A 597 -7.17 12.83 9.13
N MET A 598 -6.78 11.80 8.38
CA MET A 598 -5.44 11.62 7.82
C MET A 598 -5.52 11.05 6.40
N HIS A 599 -4.61 11.41 5.51
CA HIS A 599 -4.47 10.83 4.17
C HIS A 599 -3.06 10.25 3.97
N MET A 600 -2.89 9.31 3.03
CA MET A 600 -1.63 8.61 2.76
C MET A 600 -0.47 9.56 2.43
N VAL A 601 -0.76 10.74 1.87
CA VAL A 601 0.19 11.82 1.61
C VAL A 601 0.81 12.43 2.87
N ASP A 602 0.18 12.30 4.03
CA ASP A 602 0.66 12.87 5.30
C ASP A 602 1.88 12.12 5.85
N TRP A 603 2.12 10.89 5.40
CA TRP A 603 3.23 10.07 5.89
C TRP A 603 4.59 10.69 5.58
N LEU A 604 4.80 11.24 4.38
CA LEU A 604 6.08 11.86 4.03
C LEU A 604 6.45 13.04 4.96
N PRO A 605 5.64 14.10 5.12
CA PRO A 605 5.96 15.20 6.03
C PRO A 605 6.02 14.78 7.50
N THR A 606 5.23 13.78 7.92
CA THR A 606 5.27 13.22 9.27
C THR A 606 6.58 12.47 9.55
N PHE A 607 7.12 11.72 8.58
CA PHE A 607 8.44 11.09 8.72
C PHE A 607 9.60 12.09 8.55
N TYR A 608 9.43 13.12 7.74
CA TYR A 608 10.39 14.22 7.58
C TYR A 608 10.55 15.02 8.88
N SER A 609 9.46 15.31 9.61
CA SER A 609 9.52 15.95 10.92
C SER A 609 10.11 15.05 12.01
N LEU A 610 9.75 13.76 12.02
CA LEU A 610 10.39 12.74 12.87
C LEU A 610 11.90 12.56 12.60
N ALA A 611 12.35 12.84 11.38
CA ALA A 611 13.76 12.88 11.01
C ALA A 611 14.49 14.19 11.40
N GLY A 612 13.81 15.10 12.11
CA GLY A 612 14.37 16.34 12.66
C GLY A 612 14.33 17.54 11.71
N PHE A 613 13.69 17.42 10.55
CA PHE A 613 13.51 18.53 9.60
C PHE A 613 12.19 19.28 9.83
N ASN A 614 12.04 20.43 9.18
CA ASN A 614 10.79 21.20 9.25
C ASN A 614 9.86 20.81 8.11
N ALA A 615 8.68 20.27 8.42
CA ALA A 615 7.70 19.87 7.40
C ALA A 615 7.21 21.03 6.52
N SER A 616 7.29 22.29 6.99
CA SER A 616 6.97 23.47 6.17
C SER A 616 7.99 23.79 5.07
N ASP A 617 9.14 23.10 5.03
CA ASP A 617 10.13 23.23 3.95
C ASP A 617 9.72 22.44 2.68
N LEU A 618 8.65 21.62 2.77
CA LEU A 618 8.20 20.71 1.72
C LEU A 618 7.09 21.32 0.85
N ASN A 619 7.21 21.19 -0.47
CA ASN A 619 6.16 21.52 -1.43
C ASN A 619 5.34 20.26 -1.78
N VAL A 620 4.42 19.89 -0.89
CA VAL A 620 3.64 18.64 -0.91
C VAL A 620 2.18 18.87 -0.47
N ASP A 621 1.28 17.93 -0.74
CA ASP A 621 -0.13 17.99 -0.31
C ASP A 621 -0.36 17.44 1.12
N GLY A 622 0.63 16.74 1.67
CA GLY A 622 0.66 16.23 3.03
C GLY A 622 0.88 17.29 4.10
N VAL A 623 0.45 16.99 5.32
CA VAL A 623 0.73 17.77 6.53
C VAL A 623 1.36 16.88 7.61
N ASP A 624 2.18 17.46 8.49
CA ASP A 624 2.74 16.73 9.63
C ASP A 624 1.64 16.37 10.63
N MET A 625 1.40 15.07 10.79
CA MET A 625 0.40 14.51 11.70
C MET A 625 0.99 14.09 13.05
N TRP A 626 2.30 14.21 13.29
CA TRP A 626 2.95 13.60 14.45
C TRP A 626 2.40 14.10 15.79
N ARG A 627 2.08 15.39 15.91
CA ARG A 627 1.49 15.94 17.15
C ARG A 627 0.07 15.43 17.40
N SER A 628 -0.70 15.20 16.34
CA SER A 628 -2.04 14.61 16.41
C SER A 628 -1.97 13.12 16.76
N LEU A 629 -1.01 12.38 16.19
CA LEU A 629 -0.77 10.97 16.48
C LEU A 629 -0.23 10.76 17.91
N SER A 630 0.86 11.44 18.30
CA SER A 630 1.54 11.24 19.58
C SER A 630 0.80 11.87 20.78
N GLU A 631 0.35 13.13 20.67
CA GLU A 631 -0.18 13.92 21.80
C GLU A 631 -1.72 13.97 21.87
N ASP A 632 -2.41 13.29 20.96
CA ASP A 632 -3.87 13.32 20.76
C ASP A 632 -4.43 14.74 20.60
N LYS A 633 -3.78 15.53 19.73
CA LYS A 633 -4.29 16.83 19.29
C LYS A 633 -5.29 16.66 18.13
N PRO A 634 -6.15 17.66 17.85
CA PRO A 634 -6.96 17.69 16.63
C PRO A 634 -6.10 17.51 15.37
N SER A 635 -6.70 17.07 14.26
CA SER A 635 -5.97 16.99 12.99
C SER A 635 -5.69 18.40 12.43
N PRO A 636 -4.47 18.69 11.94
CA PRO A 636 -4.22 19.85 11.08
C PRO A 636 -4.96 19.72 9.74
N ARG A 637 -5.11 18.50 9.20
CA ARG A 637 -5.84 18.23 7.98
C ARG A 637 -7.34 18.49 8.17
N LYS A 638 -7.90 19.37 7.32
CA LYS A 638 -9.34 19.71 7.29
C LYS A 638 -10.09 19.15 6.09
N GLU A 639 -9.35 18.69 5.08
CA GLU A 639 -9.90 18.14 3.83
C GLU A 639 -9.04 17.00 3.25
N VAL A 640 -9.69 16.11 2.52
CA VAL A 640 -9.12 14.97 1.78
C VAL A 640 -9.67 15.02 0.36
N LEU A 641 -8.80 15.15 -0.64
CA LEU A 641 -9.15 14.84 -2.02
C LEU A 641 -8.95 13.33 -2.24
N TYR A 642 -9.97 12.66 -2.76
CA TYR A 642 -9.92 11.22 -3.02
C TYR A 642 -9.25 11.01 -4.38
N ASN A 643 -9.84 11.64 -5.41
CA ASN A 643 -9.23 11.85 -6.71
C ASN A 643 -10.01 12.91 -7.51
N ILE A 644 -9.40 13.38 -8.61
CA ILE A 644 -10.12 13.93 -9.78
C ILE A 644 -9.54 13.22 -10.99
N ASP A 645 -10.38 12.52 -11.75
CA ASP A 645 -10.01 11.94 -13.03
C ASP A 645 -11.01 12.40 -14.08
N ASP A 646 -10.52 12.96 -15.18
CA ASP A 646 -11.32 13.44 -16.30
C ASP A 646 -11.15 12.55 -17.55
N VAL A 647 -10.51 11.37 -17.41
CA VAL A 647 -10.21 10.43 -18.49
C VAL A 647 -11.12 9.20 -18.42
N GLY A 648 -11.67 8.78 -19.57
CA GLY A 648 -12.54 7.60 -19.66
C GLY A 648 -13.94 7.87 -19.09
N ASN A 649 -14.15 7.55 -17.81
CA ASN A 649 -15.36 7.87 -17.06
C ASN A 649 -15.05 8.96 -16.03
N PRO A 650 -15.32 10.26 -16.31
CA PRO A 650 -14.93 11.33 -15.40
C PRO A 650 -15.54 11.17 -14.01
N TYR A 651 -14.76 11.43 -12.96
CA TYR A 651 -15.23 11.48 -11.58
C TYR A 651 -14.37 12.40 -10.69
N ALA A 652 -14.98 12.89 -9.62
CA ALA A 652 -14.30 13.66 -8.58
C ALA A 652 -14.95 13.41 -7.22
N ALA A 653 -14.12 13.25 -6.18
CA ALA A 653 -14.60 13.16 -4.80
C ALA A 653 -13.68 13.86 -3.80
N ILE A 654 -14.29 14.54 -2.83
CA ILE A 654 -13.61 15.33 -1.81
C ILE A 654 -14.38 15.26 -0.49
N ARG A 655 -13.67 15.24 0.64
CA ARG A 655 -14.21 15.45 1.98
C ARG A 655 -13.64 16.76 2.57
N ARG A 656 -14.47 17.57 3.22
CA ARG A 656 -14.05 18.72 4.04
C ARG A 656 -14.84 18.70 5.35
N GLY A 657 -14.16 18.62 6.49
CA GLY A 657 -14.79 18.34 7.78
C GLY A 657 -15.58 17.02 7.75
N ASP A 658 -16.86 17.06 8.15
CA ASP A 658 -17.75 15.90 8.13
C ASP A 658 -18.41 15.63 6.77
N TRP A 659 -18.29 16.55 5.80
CA TRP A 659 -19.03 16.49 4.53
C TRP A 659 -18.20 15.89 3.39
N LYS A 660 -18.77 14.93 2.65
CA LYS A 660 -18.18 14.32 1.45
C LYS A 660 -19.04 14.56 0.22
N TYR A 661 -18.42 15.05 -0.84
CA TYR A 661 -18.99 15.24 -2.18
C TYR A 661 -18.49 14.13 -3.11
N VAL A 662 -19.37 13.59 -3.96
CA VAL A 662 -19.04 12.61 -5.01
C VAL A 662 -19.78 13.00 -6.29
N SER A 663 -19.08 13.01 -7.42
CA SER A 663 -19.62 13.28 -8.76
C SER A 663 -18.94 12.40 -9.80
N GLY A 664 -19.70 11.93 -10.80
CA GLY A 664 -19.23 10.94 -11.77
C GLY A 664 -18.97 9.55 -11.16
N SER A 665 -18.36 8.65 -11.92
CA SER A 665 -17.93 7.32 -11.41
C SER A 665 -16.89 6.67 -12.30
N ALA A 666 -15.72 6.33 -11.75
CA ALA A 666 -14.65 5.59 -12.42
C ALA A 666 -15.15 4.29 -13.09
N THR A 667 -16.08 3.59 -12.42
CA THR A 667 -16.57 2.25 -12.76
C THR A 667 -17.96 2.25 -13.40
N GLY A 668 -18.54 3.42 -13.62
CA GLY A 668 -19.94 3.61 -14.03
C GLY A 668 -20.90 3.14 -12.92
N ASN A 669 -21.91 2.35 -13.28
CA ASN A 669 -22.85 1.73 -12.33
C ASN A 669 -22.25 0.57 -11.49
N ARG A 670 -21.03 0.11 -11.80
CA ARG A 670 -20.37 -0.98 -11.05
C ARG A 670 -19.68 -0.43 -9.81
N ASN A 671 -19.45 -1.28 -8.81
CA ASN A 671 -18.68 -0.98 -7.59
C ASN A 671 -19.32 0.09 -6.68
N ASN A 672 -20.64 0.32 -6.78
CA ASN A 672 -21.37 1.39 -6.07
C ASN A 672 -22.29 0.93 -4.93
N GLY A 673 -22.44 -0.38 -4.70
CA GLY A 673 -23.21 -0.94 -3.57
C GLY A 673 -22.39 -1.11 -2.29
N TRP A 674 -22.84 -1.94 -1.37
CA TRP A 674 -22.11 -2.35 -0.17
C TRP A 674 -21.66 -3.80 -0.32
N TYR A 675 -20.41 -4.10 0.04
CA TYR A 675 -19.79 -5.38 -0.33
C TYR A 675 -18.93 -5.98 0.79
N GLY A 676 -19.02 -7.31 0.90
CA GLY A 676 -18.24 -8.11 1.83
C GLY A 676 -19.06 -8.62 3.00
N GLU A 677 -18.55 -9.64 3.67
CA GLU A 677 -19.18 -10.18 4.88
C GLU A 677 -18.88 -9.29 6.09
N SER A 678 -19.83 -9.19 7.02
CA SER A 678 -19.66 -8.47 8.29
C SER A 678 -18.67 -9.15 9.25
N GLY A 679 -18.18 -10.35 8.93
CA GLY A 679 -17.08 -11.01 9.63
C GLY A 679 -17.41 -11.53 11.03
N SER A 680 -18.51 -11.09 11.66
CA SER A 680 -18.90 -11.56 12.98
C SER A 680 -19.74 -12.85 12.91
N ASP A 681 -19.21 -13.94 13.47
CA ASP A 681 -19.95 -15.16 13.81
C ASP A 681 -19.60 -15.51 15.26
N SER A 682 -20.62 -15.48 16.13
CA SER A 682 -20.50 -15.79 17.56
C SER A 682 -20.11 -17.25 17.87
N LYS A 683 -19.98 -18.10 16.84
CA LYS A 683 -19.41 -19.46 16.95
C LYS A 683 -17.88 -19.50 16.79
N ILE A 684 -17.30 -18.48 16.17
CA ILE A 684 -15.84 -18.29 16.13
C ILE A 684 -15.48 -17.45 17.36
N GLY A 685 -16.06 -16.24 17.43
CA GLY A 685 -15.73 -15.26 18.45
C GLY A 685 -14.33 -14.65 18.25
N TYR A 686 -14.00 -13.72 19.14
CA TYR A 686 -12.70 -13.04 19.16
C TYR A 686 -11.91 -13.49 20.39
N HIS A 687 -10.61 -13.73 20.22
CA HIS A 687 -9.71 -14.25 21.25
C HIS A 687 -8.58 -13.26 21.55
N PRO A 688 -8.76 -12.33 22.51
CA PRO A 688 -7.72 -11.38 22.90
C PRO A 688 -6.42 -12.04 23.40
N GLU A 689 -6.50 -13.29 23.87
CA GLU A 689 -5.36 -14.08 24.32
C GLU A 689 -4.35 -14.33 23.19
N ASP A 690 -4.82 -14.54 21.96
CA ASP A 690 -3.95 -14.75 20.79
C ASP A 690 -3.12 -13.49 20.48
N VAL A 691 -3.69 -12.30 20.70
CA VAL A 691 -3.00 -11.01 20.56
C VAL A 691 -1.85 -10.90 21.55
N LEU A 692 -2.08 -11.26 22.82
CA LEU A 692 -1.07 -11.19 23.88
C LEU A 692 0.05 -12.21 23.67
N MET A 693 -0.29 -13.40 23.14
CA MET A 693 0.66 -14.50 22.88
C MET A 693 1.34 -14.40 21.50
N SER A 694 0.90 -13.47 20.64
CA SER A 694 1.50 -13.22 19.32
C SER A 694 2.97 -12.78 19.41
N LYS A 695 3.72 -12.92 18.31
CA LYS A 695 5.14 -12.51 18.26
C LYS A 695 5.29 -11.01 18.50
N ALA A 696 4.40 -10.18 17.95
CA ALA A 696 4.34 -8.75 18.20
C ALA A 696 3.91 -8.41 19.64
N GLY A 697 2.85 -9.06 20.17
CA GLY A 697 2.34 -8.86 21.53
C GLY A 697 3.35 -9.21 22.62
N VAL A 698 4.03 -10.35 22.48
CA VAL A 698 5.15 -10.76 23.35
C VAL A 698 6.36 -9.83 23.19
N ALA A 699 6.62 -9.29 22.00
CA ALA A 699 7.71 -8.35 21.78
C ALA A 699 7.46 -7.00 22.48
N ILE A 700 6.28 -6.42 22.28
CA ILE A 700 5.86 -5.14 22.87
C ILE A 700 5.71 -5.27 24.40
N SER A 701 5.14 -6.37 24.89
CA SER A 701 5.00 -6.61 26.34
C SER A 701 6.36 -6.73 27.04
N ALA A 702 7.35 -7.38 26.42
CA ALA A 702 8.71 -7.44 26.95
C ALA A 702 9.40 -6.07 27.01
N TYR A 703 9.15 -5.20 26.02
CA TYR A 703 9.59 -3.80 26.06
C TYR A 703 8.93 -3.02 27.21
N ILE A 704 7.61 -3.14 27.37
CA ILE A 704 6.86 -2.46 28.43
C ILE A 704 7.33 -2.91 29.84
N ILE A 705 7.55 -4.22 30.04
CA ILE A 705 8.07 -4.76 31.31
C ILE A 705 9.49 -4.23 31.59
N LYS A 706 10.36 -4.15 30.57
CA LYS A 706 11.69 -3.56 30.69
C LYS A 706 11.61 -2.10 31.17
N GLN A 707 10.71 -1.28 30.61
CA GLN A 707 10.50 0.10 31.06
C GLN A 707 9.95 0.19 32.49
N GLN A 708 8.97 -0.64 32.87
CA GLN A 708 8.44 -0.70 34.24
C GLN A 708 9.53 -1.06 35.27
N ILE A 709 10.42 -2.01 34.94
CA ILE A 709 11.55 -2.37 35.79
C ILE A 709 12.56 -1.22 35.88
N GLN A 710 12.89 -0.55 34.78
CA GLN A 710 13.80 0.59 34.78
C GLN A 710 13.26 1.78 35.60
N HIS A 711 11.98 2.14 35.44
CA HIS A 711 11.32 3.16 36.25
C HIS A 711 11.32 2.78 37.74
N LYS A 712 11.04 1.50 38.08
CA LYS A 712 11.07 1.05 39.47
C LYS A 712 12.47 1.15 40.08
N ILE A 713 13.51 0.70 39.38
CA ILE A 713 14.91 0.83 39.84
C ILE A 713 15.28 2.30 40.03
N ARG A 714 14.79 3.19 39.15
CA ARG A 714 15.00 4.63 39.28
C ARG A 714 14.34 5.20 40.53
N THR A 715 13.05 4.95 40.77
CA THR A 715 12.36 5.47 41.97
C THR A 715 12.91 4.89 43.27
N GLU A 716 13.34 3.63 43.29
CA GLU A 716 14.03 3.04 44.45
C GLU A 716 15.44 3.64 44.69
N SER A 717 16.07 4.23 43.66
CA SER A 717 17.37 4.92 43.76
C SER A 717 17.26 6.44 43.98
N GLU A 718 16.22 7.09 43.49
CA GLU A 718 16.01 8.55 43.53
C GLU A 718 15.19 9.01 44.74
N ALA A 719 14.84 8.10 45.66
CA ALA A 719 14.13 8.36 46.92
C ALA A 719 14.86 9.30 47.92
N ASN A 720 15.97 9.94 47.53
CA ASN A 720 16.69 10.98 48.27
C ASN A 720 16.83 12.31 47.47
N SER A 721 16.20 12.44 46.30
CA SER A 721 16.22 13.63 45.44
C SER A 721 14.81 14.21 45.25
N VAL A 722 14.76 15.51 44.91
CA VAL A 722 13.49 16.28 44.83
C VAL A 722 12.69 15.88 43.59
N LEU A 723 11.36 15.92 43.74
CA LEU A 723 10.37 15.53 42.74
C LEU A 723 10.35 16.48 41.52
N ASP A 724 10.73 15.96 40.36
CA ASP A 724 10.10 16.34 39.08
C ASP A 724 8.81 15.53 38.88
N GLU A 725 7.90 15.99 38.02
CA GLU A 725 6.68 15.22 37.68
C GLU A 725 7.03 14.01 36.78
N GLU A 726 7.29 12.86 37.39
CA GLU A 726 7.67 11.64 36.67
C GLU A 726 6.48 11.04 35.89
N GLU A 727 6.63 10.93 34.55
CA GLU A 727 5.64 10.26 33.70
C GLU A 727 5.51 8.77 34.09
N ALA A 728 4.32 8.39 34.56
CA ALA A 728 4.04 7.04 35.03
C ALA A 728 4.35 5.98 33.94
N PRO A 729 4.91 4.81 34.32
CA PRO A 729 5.47 3.89 33.35
C PRO A 729 4.38 3.28 32.46
N PRO A 730 4.69 2.94 31.19
CA PRO A 730 3.72 2.39 30.27
C PRO A 730 3.08 1.13 30.86
N ARG A 731 1.74 1.04 30.82
CA ARG A 731 1.00 -0.12 31.32
C ARG A 731 1.02 -1.25 30.29
N LEU A 732 0.95 -2.50 30.77
CA LEU A 732 0.68 -3.64 29.90
C LEU A 732 -0.72 -3.53 29.26
N LEU A 733 -0.98 -4.34 28.24
CA LEU A 733 -2.28 -4.45 27.60
C LEU A 733 -3.04 -5.61 28.24
N ASP A 734 -4.34 -5.43 28.46
CA ASP A 734 -5.24 -6.43 29.02
C ASP A 734 -6.44 -6.69 28.10
N THR A 735 -7.22 -7.72 28.44
CA THR A 735 -8.33 -8.22 27.61
C THR A 735 -9.56 -7.32 27.64
N GLU A 736 -9.80 -6.58 28.73
CA GLU A 736 -10.91 -5.62 28.79
C GLU A 736 -10.62 -4.39 27.92
N GLU A 737 -9.40 -3.88 27.99
CA GLU A 737 -8.92 -2.74 27.20
C GLU A 737 -8.91 -3.05 25.69
N MET A 738 -8.44 -4.23 25.28
CA MET A 738 -8.55 -4.67 23.87
C MET A 738 -10.00 -4.73 23.40
N LEU A 739 -10.88 -5.36 24.18
CA LEU A 739 -12.30 -5.47 23.82
C LEU A 739 -13.01 -4.10 23.84
N ARG A 740 -12.57 -3.16 24.69
CA ARG A 740 -13.05 -1.76 24.71
C ARG A 740 -12.62 -1.02 23.44
N LEU A 741 -11.34 -1.09 23.08
CA LEU A 741 -10.80 -0.45 21.89
C LEU A 741 -11.40 -1.03 20.61
N ARG A 742 -11.56 -2.36 20.52
CA ARG A 742 -12.22 -3.03 19.39
C ARG A 742 -13.63 -2.48 19.19
N ARG A 743 -14.45 -2.42 20.25
CA ARG A 743 -15.81 -1.83 20.20
C ARG A 743 -15.83 -0.35 19.80
N GLN A 744 -14.78 0.42 20.10
CA GLN A 744 -14.66 1.82 19.66
C GLN A 744 -14.15 1.99 18.22
N ALA A 745 -13.59 0.94 17.64
CA ALA A 745 -13.06 0.93 16.27
C ALA A 745 -14.08 0.39 15.24
N VAL A 746 -15.03 -0.45 15.67
CA VAL A 746 -16.20 -0.84 14.86
C VAL A 746 -16.95 0.41 14.39
N VAL A 747 -17.26 0.48 13.10
CA VAL A 747 -18.09 1.54 12.52
C VAL A 747 -19.54 1.08 12.46
N GLU A 748 -20.44 1.88 13.01
CA GLU A 748 -21.90 1.69 12.87
C GLU A 748 -22.46 2.72 11.88
N CYS A 749 -23.37 2.31 10.99
CA CYS A 749 -23.84 3.16 9.90
C CYS A 749 -24.78 4.31 10.28
N GLY A 750 -25.17 4.47 11.56
CA GLY A 750 -26.10 5.50 12.05
C GLY A 750 -27.56 5.39 11.59
N VAL A 751 -27.82 4.89 10.39
CA VAL A 751 -29.13 4.87 9.71
C VAL A 751 -29.74 3.47 9.80
N SER A 752 -30.86 3.35 10.53
CA SER A 752 -31.53 2.08 10.84
C SER A 752 -32.66 1.70 9.87
N ASN A 753 -33.33 2.66 9.23
CA ASN A 753 -34.50 2.39 8.39
C ASN A 753 -34.14 2.39 6.90
N ALA A 754 -34.68 1.41 6.16
CA ALA A 754 -34.55 1.36 4.71
C ALA A 754 -35.36 2.45 3.97
N THR A 755 -36.29 3.13 4.66
CA THR A 755 -37.11 4.24 4.12
C THR A 755 -36.32 5.54 3.94
N ASP A 756 -35.20 5.69 4.64
CA ASP A 756 -34.49 6.96 4.76
C ASP A 756 -33.29 7.02 3.78
N ASN A 757 -33.07 5.94 3.02
CA ASN A 757 -32.08 5.81 1.96
C ASN A 757 -32.49 6.63 0.73
N THR A 758 -32.01 7.87 0.64
CA THR A 758 -32.11 8.69 -0.56
C THR A 758 -31.02 8.29 -1.56
N ASP A 759 -31.45 7.79 -2.72
CA ASP A 759 -30.54 7.23 -3.72
C ASP A 759 -29.54 8.29 -4.27
N CYS A 760 -28.42 7.78 -4.75
CA CYS A 760 -27.32 8.52 -5.32
C CYS A 760 -26.80 7.81 -6.57
N ASN A 761 -27.18 8.34 -7.74
CA ASN A 761 -26.45 8.11 -8.99
C ASN A 761 -25.54 9.32 -9.28
N PRO A 762 -24.25 9.27 -8.94
CA PRO A 762 -23.34 10.41 -9.11
C PRO A 762 -23.06 10.76 -10.58
N GLN A 763 -23.44 9.90 -11.54
CA GLN A 763 -23.37 10.19 -12.98
C GLN A 763 -24.52 11.09 -13.47
N GLU A 764 -25.65 11.14 -12.75
CA GLU A 764 -26.78 12.04 -13.08
C GLU A 764 -26.66 13.38 -12.36
N SER A 765 -26.30 13.36 -11.07
CA SER A 765 -26.07 14.59 -10.30
C SER A 765 -25.12 14.36 -9.11
N PRO A 766 -24.33 15.36 -8.69
CA PRO A 766 -23.42 15.20 -7.56
C PRO A 766 -24.14 14.90 -6.24
N CYS A 767 -23.62 13.93 -5.50
CA CYS A 767 -24.13 13.52 -4.20
C CYS A 767 -23.34 14.14 -3.04
N LEU A 768 -23.98 14.19 -1.87
CA LEU A 768 -23.42 14.78 -0.65
C LEU A 768 -23.78 13.90 0.56
N PHE A 769 -22.79 13.56 1.39
CA PHE A 769 -22.96 12.75 2.59
C PHE A 769 -22.36 13.46 3.81
N ASN A 770 -22.91 13.19 5.00
CA ASN A 770 -22.31 13.62 6.27
C ASN A 770 -21.73 12.38 6.97
N LEU A 771 -20.42 12.16 6.84
CA LEU A 771 -19.75 10.93 7.28
C LEU A 771 -19.68 10.74 8.80
N ARG A 772 -20.04 11.76 9.59
CA ARG A 772 -20.15 11.66 11.05
C ARG A 772 -21.50 11.08 11.48
N GLN A 773 -22.54 11.22 10.66
CA GLN A 773 -23.90 10.72 10.92
C GLN A 773 -24.18 9.45 10.09
N ASP A 774 -23.71 9.43 8.85
CA ASP A 774 -23.80 8.32 7.90
C ASP A 774 -22.39 8.02 7.33
N PRO A 775 -21.55 7.30 8.09
CA PRO A 775 -20.23 6.86 7.62
C PRO A 775 -20.32 5.80 6.51
N CYS A 776 -21.52 5.34 6.15
CA CYS A 776 -21.76 4.28 5.18
C CYS A 776 -22.31 4.79 3.84
N GLU A 777 -22.47 6.10 3.65
CA GLU A 777 -22.91 6.74 2.39
C GLU A 777 -24.28 6.25 1.88
N LYS A 778 -25.22 6.05 2.81
CA LYS A 778 -26.61 5.61 2.60
C LYS A 778 -27.61 6.74 2.37
N VAL A 779 -27.31 7.99 2.75
CA VAL A 779 -28.28 9.10 2.71
C VAL A 779 -27.69 10.27 1.93
N ASN A 780 -28.13 10.41 0.69
CA ASN A 780 -27.79 11.55 -0.15
C ASN A 780 -28.51 12.83 0.31
N LEU A 781 -27.73 13.82 0.74
CA LEU A 781 -28.18 15.10 1.30
C LEU A 781 -28.06 16.27 0.30
N ALA A 782 -27.70 16.01 -0.96
CA ALA A 782 -27.37 17.04 -1.97
C ALA A 782 -28.50 18.01 -2.31
N SER A 783 -29.75 17.54 -2.27
CA SER A 783 -30.96 18.35 -2.47
C SER A 783 -31.22 19.32 -1.32
N PHE A 784 -31.04 18.86 -0.08
CA PHE A 784 -31.32 19.61 1.14
C PHE A 784 -30.20 20.61 1.49
N ASN A 785 -28.93 20.25 1.25
CA ASN A 785 -27.75 21.00 1.68
C ASN A 785 -27.01 21.67 0.50
N ARG A 786 -27.77 22.29 -0.41
CA ARG A 786 -27.26 22.80 -1.70
C ARG A 786 -26.07 23.77 -1.59
N MET A 787 -26.01 24.60 -0.55
CA MET A 787 -24.87 25.52 -0.32
C MET A 787 -23.57 24.79 0.01
N ILE A 788 -23.64 23.68 0.77
CA ILE A 788 -22.48 22.85 1.10
C ILE A 788 -22.01 22.11 -0.16
N LEU A 789 -22.94 21.56 -0.93
CA LEU A 789 -22.65 20.91 -2.22
C LEU A 789 -21.90 21.87 -3.16
N LEU A 790 -22.37 23.11 -3.31
CA LEU A 790 -21.75 24.12 -4.17
C LEU A 790 -20.36 24.57 -3.65
N ASN A 791 -20.16 24.63 -2.33
CA ASN A 791 -18.85 24.94 -1.75
C ASN A 791 -17.82 23.83 -2.04
N LEU A 792 -18.23 22.56 -1.92
CA LEU A 792 -17.36 21.42 -2.25
C LEU A 792 -17.11 21.29 -3.75
N GLU A 793 -18.12 21.52 -4.60
CA GLU A 793 -17.96 21.56 -6.06
C GLU A 793 -16.95 22.64 -6.47
N GLU A 794 -17.01 23.82 -5.86
CA GLU A 794 -16.04 24.90 -6.08
C GLU A 794 -14.64 24.54 -5.57
N ARG A 795 -14.52 23.82 -4.44
CA ARG A 795 -13.22 23.29 -3.99
C ARG A 795 -12.65 22.27 -4.98
N VAL A 796 -13.48 21.42 -5.59
CA VAL A 796 -13.08 20.50 -6.68
C VAL A 796 -12.59 21.29 -7.90
N ARG A 797 -13.27 22.37 -8.32
CA ARG A 797 -12.80 23.22 -9.44
C ARG A 797 -11.42 23.81 -9.17
N ARG A 798 -11.14 24.23 -7.94
CA ARG A 798 -9.81 24.74 -7.54
C ARG A 798 -8.73 23.66 -7.63
N PHE A 799 -8.99 22.43 -7.18
CA PHE A 799 -8.04 21.31 -7.36
C PHE A 799 -7.88 20.91 -8.84
N ARG A 800 -8.95 20.94 -9.63
CA ARG A 800 -8.87 20.70 -11.09
C ARG A 800 -8.01 21.76 -11.80
N SER A 801 -7.92 22.99 -11.26
CA SER A 801 -7.07 24.05 -11.83
C SER A 801 -5.56 23.86 -11.61
N THR A 802 -5.15 23.04 -10.64
CA THR A 802 -3.74 22.68 -10.37
C THR A 802 -3.36 21.28 -10.87
N MET A 803 -4.33 20.53 -11.40
CA MET A 803 -4.14 19.16 -11.88
C MET A 803 -3.21 19.08 -13.10
N LEU A 804 -2.19 18.24 -13.00
CA LEU A 804 -1.38 17.81 -14.15
C LEU A 804 -2.17 16.87 -15.05
N LYS A 805 -1.88 16.85 -16.35
CA LYS A 805 -2.46 15.83 -17.25
C LYS A 805 -1.98 14.43 -16.81
N ALA A 806 -2.91 13.46 -16.82
CA ALA A 806 -2.59 12.04 -16.62
C ALA A 806 -1.47 11.58 -17.58
N ARG A 807 -0.53 10.79 -17.06
CA ARG A 807 0.74 10.42 -17.72
C ARG A 807 0.70 9.10 -18.51
N ASN A 808 -0.42 8.38 -18.47
CA ASN A 808 -0.59 7.09 -19.14
C ASN A 808 -0.28 7.18 -20.63
N VAL A 809 0.39 6.15 -21.14
CA VAL A 809 0.77 5.98 -22.55
C VAL A 809 0.42 4.56 -23.01
N GLN A 810 0.30 4.36 -24.32
CA GLN A 810 0.01 3.04 -24.88
C GLN A 810 1.18 2.07 -24.66
N SER A 811 0.88 0.77 -24.53
CA SER A 811 1.86 -0.31 -24.45
C SER A 811 2.89 -0.28 -25.58
N ASP A 812 4.15 -0.50 -25.20
CA ASP A 812 5.28 -0.67 -26.09
C ASP A 812 5.40 -2.15 -26.51
N VAL A 813 5.36 -2.43 -27.81
CA VAL A 813 5.51 -3.80 -28.32
C VAL A 813 6.91 -4.37 -28.11
N THR A 814 7.91 -3.52 -27.82
CA THR A 814 9.26 -3.96 -27.46
C THR A 814 9.37 -4.43 -26.01
N ALA A 815 8.32 -4.25 -25.19
CA ALA A 815 8.29 -4.74 -23.80
C ALA A 815 8.11 -6.27 -23.67
N ASP A 816 7.85 -7.02 -24.76
CA ASP A 816 7.64 -8.48 -24.69
C ASP A 816 8.81 -9.20 -23.99
N PRO A 817 8.60 -9.86 -22.84
CA PRO A 817 9.63 -10.69 -22.18
C PRO A 817 10.20 -11.78 -23.09
N GLY A 818 9.54 -12.14 -24.19
CA GLY A 818 10.10 -12.99 -25.25
C GLY A 818 11.38 -12.47 -25.89
N LEU A 819 11.65 -11.16 -25.80
CA LEU A 819 12.91 -10.54 -26.19
C LEU A 819 13.93 -10.55 -25.04
N TRP A 820 13.45 -10.39 -23.80
CA TRP A 820 14.25 -10.14 -22.58
C TRP A 820 14.38 -11.39 -21.68
N ASN A 821 14.86 -12.50 -22.26
CA ASN A 821 15.12 -13.77 -21.54
C ASN A 821 13.93 -14.31 -20.71
N LYS A 822 12.70 -14.02 -21.12
CA LYS A 822 11.45 -14.31 -20.38
C LYS A 822 11.36 -13.68 -18.99
N THR A 823 11.93 -12.48 -18.86
CA THR A 823 11.83 -11.60 -17.68
C THR A 823 11.20 -10.27 -18.06
N TRP A 824 10.52 -9.62 -17.11
CA TRP A 824 10.17 -8.21 -17.23
C TRP A 824 11.37 -7.37 -16.80
N SER A 825 11.87 -6.51 -17.68
CA SER A 825 13.14 -5.79 -17.49
C SER A 825 13.06 -4.32 -17.91
N CYS A 826 14.17 -3.59 -17.77
CA CYS A 826 14.30 -2.20 -18.23
C CYS A 826 14.52 -2.15 -19.76
N TRP A 827 13.52 -2.59 -20.53
CA TRP A 827 13.68 -2.94 -21.94
C TRP A 827 14.26 -1.83 -22.81
N GLN A 828 13.98 -0.56 -22.53
CA GLN A 828 14.51 0.54 -23.34
C GLN A 828 16.01 0.75 -23.13
N ASP A 829 16.55 0.48 -21.94
CA ASP A 829 17.98 0.57 -21.68
C ASP A 829 18.72 -0.64 -22.30
N GLU A 830 18.14 -1.84 -22.22
CA GLU A 830 18.68 -3.02 -22.91
C GLU A 830 18.67 -2.85 -24.45
N MET A 831 17.64 -2.22 -25.01
CA MET A 831 17.62 -1.84 -26.42
C MET A 831 18.75 -0.86 -26.77
N GLU A 832 19.00 0.15 -25.94
CA GLU A 832 20.06 1.12 -26.19
C GLU A 832 21.45 0.48 -26.08
N GLU A 833 21.68 -0.38 -25.09
CA GLU A 833 22.90 -1.18 -24.93
C GLU A 833 23.13 -2.14 -26.11
N GLN A 834 22.09 -2.84 -26.59
CA GLN A 834 22.19 -3.70 -27.77
C GLN A 834 22.48 -2.91 -29.06
N ASN A 835 21.83 -1.75 -29.26
CA ASN A 835 22.10 -0.90 -30.42
C ASN A 835 23.55 -0.36 -30.40
N LEU A 836 24.03 0.09 -29.23
CA LEU A 836 25.43 0.49 -29.04
C LEU A 836 26.41 -0.65 -29.36
N PHE A 837 26.09 -1.88 -28.97
CA PHE A 837 26.90 -3.06 -29.30
C PHE A 837 26.96 -3.31 -30.81
N ILE A 838 25.83 -3.25 -31.52
CA ILE A 838 25.75 -3.39 -32.99
C ILE A 838 26.60 -2.32 -33.70
N PHE A 839 26.61 -1.08 -33.19
CA PHE A 839 27.47 -0.03 -33.75
C PHE A 839 28.97 -0.23 -33.47
N ARG A 840 29.33 -0.88 -32.36
CA ARG A 840 30.73 -1.14 -31.98
C ARG A 840 31.36 -2.33 -32.70
N ASP A 841 30.57 -3.34 -33.03
CA ASP A 841 31.01 -4.57 -33.71
C ASP A 841 30.97 -4.48 -35.25
N LEU A 842 30.57 -3.33 -35.81
CA LEU A 842 30.77 -3.02 -37.24
C LEU A 842 32.29 -3.04 -37.55
N PRO A 843 32.78 -3.90 -38.46
CA PRO A 843 34.21 -3.98 -38.76
C PRO A 843 34.72 -2.61 -39.23
N GLY A 844 35.89 -2.18 -38.73
CA GLY A 844 36.29 -0.75 -38.75
C GLY A 844 36.28 -0.06 -40.12
N THR A 845 36.45 -0.80 -41.22
CA THR A 845 36.30 -0.28 -42.59
C THR A 845 34.88 0.18 -42.91
N LEU A 846 33.88 -0.51 -42.37
CA LEU A 846 32.44 -0.24 -42.56
C LEU A 846 31.97 0.91 -41.65
N ALA A 847 32.44 0.94 -40.40
CA ALA A 847 32.25 2.09 -39.52
C ALA A 847 32.89 3.37 -40.13
N ALA A 848 34.13 3.30 -40.60
CA ALA A 848 34.80 4.42 -41.28
C ALA A 848 34.06 4.85 -42.56
N PHE A 849 33.50 3.91 -43.34
CA PHE A 849 32.68 4.22 -44.51
C PHE A 849 31.37 4.94 -44.13
N LEU A 850 30.71 4.52 -43.06
CA LEU A 850 29.51 5.19 -42.53
C LEU A 850 29.83 6.60 -42.03
N TYR A 851 30.88 6.78 -41.21
CA TYR A 851 31.27 8.11 -40.74
C TYR A 851 31.70 9.05 -41.88
N THR A 852 32.46 8.56 -42.86
CA THR A 852 32.88 9.40 -44.00
C THR A 852 31.72 9.72 -44.95
N THR A 853 30.77 8.81 -45.17
CA THR A 853 29.56 9.12 -45.96
C THR A 853 28.61 10.06 -45.22
N LEU A 854 28.41 9.91 -43.90
CA LEU A 854 27.61 10.85 -43.11
C LEU A 854 28.24 12.25 -43.11
N ALA A 855 29.56 12.35 -42.88
CA ALA A 855 30.29 13.60 -42.95
C ALA A 855 30.22 14.25 -44.34
N PHE A 856 30.34 13.46 -45.41
CA PHE A 856 30.17 13.95 -46.78
C PHE A 856 28.74 14.48 -47.03
N ILE A 857 27.70 13.78 -46.55
CA ILE A 857 26.31 14.23 -46.64
C ILE A 857 26.13 15.56 -45.88
N VAL A 858 26.64 15.68 -44.66
CA VAL A 858 26.59 16.93 -43.88
C VAL A 858 27.32 18.07 -44.60
N ILE A 859 28.51 17.81 -45.17
CA ILE A 859 29.27 18.80 -45.96
C ILE A 859 28.49 19.22 -47.21
N VAL A 860 27.86 18.28 -47.93
CA VAL A 860 27.02 18.60 -49.10
C VAL A 860 25.78 19.40 -48.69
N VAL A 861 25.11 19.07 -47.58
CA VAL A 861 23.98 19.84 -47.05
C VAL A 861 24.41 21.27 -46.66
N LEU A 862 25.55 21.43 -45.99
CA LEU A 862 26.09 22.76 -45.65
C LEU A 862 26.46 23.56 -46.91
N LEU A 863 27.07 22.93 -47.93
CA LEU A 863 27.41 23.57 -49.20
C LEU A 863 26.17 24.00 -50.01
N VAL A 864 25.12 23.18 -50.04
CA VAL A 864 23.90 23.43 -50.83
C VAL A 864 22.98 24.44 -50.14
N PHE A 865 22.76 24.31 -48.83
CA PHE A 865 21.76 25.10 -48.09
C PHE A 865 22.35 26.28 -47.32
N TYR A 866 23.65 26.27 -46.99
CA TYR A 866 24.32 27.32 -46.20
C TYR A 866 25.62 27.88 -46.83
N PRO A 867 25.67 28.18 -48.15
CA PRO A 867 26.90 28.63 -48.84
C PRO A 867 27.49 29.96 -48.33
N LYS A 868 26.79 30.68 -47.44
CA LYS A 868 27.28 31.91 -46.78
C LYS A 868 28.14 31.67 -45.53
N LEU A 869 28.24 30.44 -45.03
CA LEU A 869 29.05 30.12 -43.84
C LEU A 869 30.53 29.83 -44.15
N ILE A 870 30.94 29.82 -45.43
CA ILE A 870 32.33 29.58 -45.84
C ILE A 870 33.05 30.94 -46.00
N PRO A 871 34.09 31.25 -45.20
CA PRO A 871 34.82 32.51 -45.33
C PRO A 871 35.59 32.60 -46.64
N THR A 872 35.26 33.58 -47.49
CA THR A 872 36.01 33.86 -48.72
C THR A 872 37.32 34.58 -48.39
N ALA A 873 38.36 33.83 -48.05
CA ALA A 873 39.69 34.36 -47.77
C ALA A 873 40.30 35.03 -49.02
N SER A 874 40.40 36.37 -49.01
CA SER A 874 40.96 37.15 -50.11
C SER A 874 42.49 37.08 -50.12
N ILE A 875 43.07 36.32 -51.05
CA ILE A 875 44.52 36.23 -51.23
C ILE A 875 44.96 37.15 -52.37
N GLU A 876 45.74 38.19 -52.04
CA GLU A 876 46.33 39.11 -53.02
C GLU A 876 47.48 38.46 -53.82
N PRO A 877 47.63 38.76 -55.12
CA PRO A 877 48.61 38.10 -55.98
C PRO A 877 50.02 38.73 -55.92
N LYS A 878 50.84 38.31 -54.95
CA LYS A 878 52.29 38.60 -54.97
C LYS A 878 53.05 37.68 -55.96
N LYS A 879 53.47 38.24 -57.09
CA LYS A 879 54.38 37.59 -58.06
C LYS A 879 55.79 37.48 -57.50
N SER A 880 56.44 36.29 -57.57
CA SER A 880 57.85 36.15 -58.03
C SER A 880 58.42 34.71 -57.96
N LYS A 881 58.59 34.09 -59.13
CA LYS A 881 59.73 33.22 -59.55
C LYS A 881 60.04 31.85 -58.89
N ILE A 882 60.53 30.96 -59.76
CA ILE A 882 61.38 29.75 -59.55
C ILE A 882 60.66 28.51 -58.98
N MET A 883 61.00 27.25 -59.35
CA MET A 883 61.36 26.61 -60.64
C MET A 883 61.42 25.08 -60.43
N SER A 884 61.05 24.26 -61.43
CA SER A 884 61.17 22.76 -61.43
C SER A 884 60.26 22.03 -60.43
N VAL A 885 59.93 20.73 -60.55
CA VAL A 885 60.48 19.62 -61.38
C VAL A 885 59.37 18.91 -62.19
N PHE A 886 59.76 18.17 -63.23
CA PHE A 886 58.97 17.19 -64.01
C PHE A 886 58.19 16.21 -63.09
N ALA A 887 56.93 15.83 -63.31
CA ALA A 887 56.28 15.24 -64.49
C ALA A 887 56.68 13.77 -64.77
N LEU A 888 55.71 12.85 -64.65
CA LEU A 888 55.73 11.47 -65.18
C LEU A 888 54.29 10.88 -65.18
N TYR A 889 53.94 10.11 -66.21
CA TYR A 889 52.63 9.43 -66.46
C TYR A 889 51.36 10.32 -66.47
N GLY A 890 50.66 10.56 -67.58
CA GLY A 890 50.87 10.17 -68.98
C GLY A 890 49.94 9.04 -69.47
N GLY A 891 49.06 9.35 -70.44
CA GLY A 891 48.09 8.42 -71.06
C GLY A 891 46.62 8.85 -70.86
N GLN A 892 46.15 9.93 -71.48
CA GLN A 892 45.62 10.05 -72.86
C GLN A 892 44.20 9.50 -73.11
N VAL A 893 43.31 10.41 -73.54
CA VAL A 893 42.36 10.30 -74.70
C VAL A 893 41.23 9.26 -74.53
N VAL A 894 39.95 9.62 -74.64
CA VAL A 894 39.26 10.27 -75.78
C VAL A 894 38.31 11.41 -75.34
N GLN A 895 38.23 12.48 -76.13
CA GLN A 895 37.12 13.45 -76.12
C GLN A 895 35.99 12.95 -77.04
N ASP A 896 34.73 13.23 -76.70
CA ASP A 896 33.84 13.80 -77.72
C ASP A 896 32.77 14.71 -77.11
N ASP A 897 32.29 15.66 -77.89
CA ASP A 897 31.42 16.77 -77.46
C ASP A 897 29.93 16.41 -77.57
N LYS A 898 29.12 16.88 -76.60
CA LYS A 898 28.07 17.88 -76.92
C LYS A 898 27.45 18.58 -75.71
N LYS A 899 27.05 19.82 -75.98
CA LYS A 899 26.43 20.84 -75.12
C LYS A 899 25.13 21.32 -75.84
N PRO A 900 24.28 22.17 -75.26
CA PRO A 900 23.22 21.80 -74.32
C PRO A 900 21.81 22.23 -74.80
N SER A 901 20.77 21.91 -74.04
CA SER A 901 19.48 22.64 -74.06
C SER A 901 18.69 22.43 -72.76
N SER A 902 17.97 23.48 -72.33
CA SER A 902 17.20 23.61 -71.08
C SER A 902 17.98 23.33 -69.80
#